data_AF-A0AAE0CHX4-F1
#
_entry.id   AF-A0AAE0CHX4-F1
#
_cell.length_a   1.000
_cell.length_b   1.000
_cell.length_c   1.000
_cell.angle_alpha   90.00
_cell.angle_beta   90.00
_cell.angle_gamma   90.00
#
_symmetry.space_group_name_H-M   'P 1'
#
loop_
_entity.id
_entity.type
_entity.pdbx_description
1 polymer ?
#
loop_
_entity_poly.entity_id
_entity_poly.type
_entity_poly.pdbx_seq_one_letter_code
_entity_poly.pdbx_strand_id
1 'polypeptide(L)'
;RSVARASFEPLGRSLERSVARASFEPLGDSLERSVARASFEPLARSLERSVARASFEPLCSSLERSVARASFEPLGGVAAGSTGEHPQHVRQLMCSRRCFGRWRGNARSAAGASPLCGGGDPSGSAFGCCCCQYPPLPATGVRSVRGLNARCRPRVLKPTGGRMVMFMSSMPAVGYGALKPREGLGALGAGGHQAGSAPPVGSQDDKKPLTTVAPGETSEYKRIALEAAEHQVCVDLFLTTSGHIDLSSLAPLPRTTGGDIQHYHPFNFHLDAAQLYNDLHWTVVRPQGLEAVMRVRCSHGLSVSNYSGAFCKRTPTDLDLPVVDCNKAFLVTLKHDDKLTDGGEACVQCALLYTTTTGERRIRVHTLALTCTSILGNLFRSADLDVQLSTYVAQVAGSLFQGSSALATLRDQQLGKCVATLFAYRKFCATTSSTGQLILPEALKLLPLYTLALQKSIALRSDTPADERVAFLSQQLSKSAAHSVPALYPRMFALHLLGSEADSPAEAVTASSPMPQLIALSSDKLDADGRTGIFLLENGREMFIWVGRHAPASLVQALFNVETVEDVQSSSTVLVQNNTPISGKVNALVNEIRRQRCSLMRLRVVKRADPCETAFFSMLAEDRSAAGMSYVEFLCYVHRQIQNKFV
;
A
#
# COMPACT_ATOMS: atom_id res chain seq x y z
N ARG A 1 -39.09 -14.49 15.15
CA ARG A 1 -37.66 -14.87 15.00
C ARG A 1 -37.39 -15.96 13.94
N SER A 2 -38.37 -16.43 13.15
CA SER A 2 -38.13 -17.36 12.03
C SER A 2 -38.59 -16.88 10.64
N VAL A 3 -39.40 -15.81 10.53
CA VAL A 3 -39.92 -15.33 9.24
C VAL A 3 -39.04 -14.26 8.58
N ALA A 4 -38.30 -13.48 9.37
CA ALA A 4 -37.42 -12.42 8.84
C ALA A 4 -36.13 -12.93 8.16
N ARG A 5 -35.80 -14.22 8.30
CA ARG A 5 -34.57 -14.80 7.73
C ARG A 5 -34.78 -15.34 6.30
N ALA A 6 -36.01 -15.70 5.92
CA ALA A 6 -36.31 -16.32 4.64
C ALA A 6 -36.56 -15.32 3.49
N SER A 7 -36.96 -14.08 3.80
CA SER A 7 -37.38 -13.11 2.77
C SER A 7 -36.29 -12.15 2.31
N PHE A 8 -35.19 -11.99 3.06
CA PHE A 8 -34.15 -10.98 2.78
C PHE A 8 -32.91 -11.52 2.05
N GLU A 9 -32.67 -12.84 2.06
CA GLU A 9 -31.49 -13.42 1.41
C GLU A 9 -31.55 -13.52 -0.12
N PRO A 10 -32.70 -13.82 -0.77
CA PRO A 10 -32.73 -13.95 -2.23
C PRO A 10 -32.87 -12.59 -2.95
N LEU A 11 -33.59 -11.64 -2.35
CA LEU A 11 -33.88 -10.33 -2.97
C LEU A 11 -32.70 -9.36 -2.87
N GLY A 12 -31.93 -9.39 -1.78
CA GLY A 12 -30.70 -8.59 -1.65
C GLY A 12 -29.62 -8.96 -2.68
N ARG A 13 -29.50 -10.26 -3.00
CA ARG A 13 -28.52 -10.80 -3.97
C ARG A 13 -28.87 -10.52 -5.43
N SER A 14 -30.15 -10.28 -5.73
CA SER A 14 -30.63 -9.93 -7.08
C SER A 14 -30.51 -8.42 -7.35
N LEU A 15 -30.73 -7.59 -6.33
CA LEU A 15 -30.62 -6.12 -6.45
C LEU A 15 -29.16 -5.63 -6.50
N GLU A 16 -28.23 -6.30 -5.82
CA GLU A 16 -26.78 -6.04 -5.93
C GLU A 16 -26.27 -6.15 -7.38
N ARG A 17 -26.90 -7.00 -8.21
CA ARG A 17 -26.53 -7.20 -9.62
C ARG A 17 -27.12 -6.16 -10.57
N SER A 18 -28.23 -5.51 -10.22
CA SER A 18 -28.94 -4.62 -11.15
C SER A 18 -28.57 -3.14 -11.02
N VAL A 19 -28.15 -2.68 -9.83
CA VAL A 19 -27.90 -1.24 -9.62
C VAL A 19 -26.44 -0.84 -9.87
N ALA A 20 -25.46 -1.70 -9.58
CA ALA A 20 -24.05 -1.44 -9.92
C ALA A 20 -23.82 -1.30 -11.44
N ARG A 21 -24.59 -2.06 -12.24
CA ARG A 21 -24.44 -2.17 -13.69
C ARG A 21 -25.03 -1.00 -14.50
N ALA A 22 -25.93 -0.20 -13.93
CA ALA A 22 -26.92 0.52 -14.74
C ALA A 22 -26.63 2.01 -15.00
N SER A 23 -25.60 2.65 -14.43
CA SER A 23 -25.46 4.11 -14.67
C SER A 23 -24.05 4.68 -14.82
N PHE A 24 -22.97 4.10 -14.27
CA PHE A 24 -21.62 4.70 -14.41
C PHE A 24 -20.44 3.73 -14.56
N GLU A 25 -20.60 2.43 -14.27
CA GLU A 25 -19.57 1.40 -14.55
C GLU A 25 -19.11 1.33 -16.02
N PRO A 26 -19.97 1.38 -17.06
CA PRO A 26 -19.51 1.05 -18.41
C PRO A 26 -18.53 2.07 -19.02
N LEU A 27 -18.49 3.32 -18.54
CA LEU A 27 -17.56 4.34 -19.04
C LEU A 27 -16.19 4.29 -18.34
N GLY A 28 -16.18 4.15 -17.01
CA GLY A 28 -14.94 4.00 -16.23
C GLY A 28 -14.24 2.69 -16.55
N ASP A 29 -14.97 1.58 -16.57
CA ASP A 29 -14.44 0.27 -16.90
C ASP A 29 -14.03 0.16 -18.37
N SER A 30 -14.73 0.80 -19.31
CA SER A 30 -14.31 0.76 -20.73
C SER A 30 -13.00 1.51 -20.94
N LEU A 31 -12.78 2.61 -20.20
CA LEU A 31 -11.53 3.35 -20.21
C LEU A 31 -10.40 2.58 -19.50
N GLU A 32 -10.66 2.03 -18.32
CA GLU A 32 -9.70 1.20 -17.56
C GLU A 32 -9.36 -0.11 -18.29
N ARG A 33 -10.35 -0.78 -18.89
CA ARG A 33 -10.13 -1.97 -19.73
C ARG A 33 -9.42 -1.63 -21.02
N SER A 34 -9.69 -0.49 -21.65
CA SER A 34 -8.94 -0.05 -22.84
C SER A 34 -7.47 0.23 -22.52
N VAL A 35 -7.20 0.91 -21.40
CA VAL A 35 -5.84 1.18 -20.94
C VAL A 35 -5.12 -0.12 -20.53
N ALA A 36 -5.81 -1.01 -19.81
CA ALA A 36 -5.28 -2.31 -19.43
C ALA A 36 -5.02 -3.21 -20.66
N ARG A 37 -5.89 -3.22 -21.67
CA ARG A 37 -5.73 -4.05 -22.87
C ARG A 37 -4.62 -3.55 -23.78
N ALA A 38 -4.52 -2.23 -23.97
CA ALA A 38 -3.46 -1.61 -24.78
C ALA A 38 -2.07 -1.75 -24.15
N SER A 39 -1.99 -1.81 -22.81
CA SER A 39 -0.72 -1.83 -22.09
C SER A 39 -0.29 -3.24 -21.66
N PHE A 40 -1.19 -4.08 -21.12
CA PHE A 40 -0.80 -5.31 -20.42
C PHE A 40 -0.81 -6.59 -21.28
N GLU A 41 -1.60 -6.67 -22.34
CA GLU A 41 -1.71 -7.91 -23.14
C GLU A 41 -0.41 -8.27 -23.89
N PRO A 42 0.35 -7.31 -24.45
CA PRO A 42 1.69 -7.55 -24.99
C PRO A 42 2.73 -7.83 -23.88
N LEU A 43 2.56 -7.18 -22.72
CA LEU A 43 3.48 -7.23 -21.57
C LEU A 43 3.43 -8.58 -20.84
N ALA A 44 2.24 -9.14 -20.61
CA ALA A 44 2.06 -10.45 -19.97
C ALA A 44 2.67 -11.59 -20.81
N ARG A 45 2.45 -11.56 -22.14
CA ARG A 45 3.05 -12.54 -23.08
C ARG A 45 4.57 -12.39 -23.22
N SER A 46 5.09 -11.17 -23.02
CA SER A 46 6.53 -10.89 -23.01
C SER A 46 7.19 -11.31 -21.68
N LEU A 47 6.48 -11.15 -20.55
CA LEU A 47 6.89 -11.58 -19.21
C LEU A 47 6.98 -13.10 -19.08
N GLU A 48 5.98 -13.84 -19.57
CA GLU A 48 6.02 -15.33 -19.53
C GLU A 48 7.21 -15.91 -20.32
N ARG A 49 7.61 -15.26 -21.42
CA ARG A 49 8.74 -15.72 -22.25
C ARG A 49 10.09 -15.21 -21.78
N SER A 50 10.15 -14.04 -21.13
CA SER A 50 11.41 -13.43 -20.66
C SER A 50 11.85 -13.94 -19.29
N VAL A 51 10.91 -14.18 -18.35
CA VAL A 51 11.22 -14.65 -16.99
C VAL A 51 11.80 -16.07 -16.98
N ALA A 52 11.49 -16.90 -17.98
CA ALA A 52 12.02 -18.26 -18.09
C ALA A 52 13.44 -18.36 -18.71
N ARG A 53 13.97 -17.31 -19.37
CA ARG A 53 15.21 -17.44 -20.17
C ARG A 53 16.26 -16.34 -20.05
N ALA A 54 15.99 -15.19 -19.44
CA ALA A 54 17.01 -14.14 -19.32
C ALA A 54 16.80 -13.25 -18.08
N SER A 55 17.90 -12.88 -17.41
CA SER A 55 18.02 -11.70 -16.52
C SER A 55 18.01 -11.88 -14.99
N PHE A 56 18.66 -12.90 -14.43
CA PHE A 56 19.04 -12.88 -13.00
C PHE A 56 20.50 -12.43 -12.74
N GLU A 57 21.46 -12.78 -13.60
CA GLU A 57 22.87 -12.41 -13.43
C GLU A 57 23.28 -10.97 -13.82
N PRO A 58 22.81 -10.39 -14.94
CA PRO A 58 23.36 -9.11 -15.40
C PRO A 58 22.92 -7.91 -14.54
N LEU A 59 21.73 -7.95 -13.93
CA LEU A 59 21.21 -6.88 -13.08
C LEU A 59 21.75 -6.94 -11.65
N CYS A 60 21.87 -8.13 -11.04
CA CYS A 60 22.56 -8.30 -9.76
C CYS A 60 24.00 -7.83 -9.85
N SER A 61 24.73 -8.21 -10.91
CA SER A 61 26.10 -7.74 -11.11
C SER A 61 26.22 -6.24 -11.43
N SER A 62 25.18 -5.61 -11.98
CA SER A 62 25.15 -4.16 -12.21
C SER A 62 24.77 -3.37 -10.95
N LEU A 63 23.87 -3.90 -10.11
CA LEU A 63 23.55 -3.34 -8.80
C LEU A 63 24.74 -3.49 -7.83
N GLU A 64 25.39 -4.66 -7.80
CA GLU A 64 26.60 -4.88 -7.02
C GLU A 64 27.75 -3.98 -7.49
N ARG A 65 27.94 -3.81 -8.81
CA ARG A 65 28.96 -2.89 -9.35
C ARG A 65 28.65 -1.42 -9.07
N SER A 66 27.39 -1.00 -9.11
CA SER A 66 26.99 0.38 -8.76
C SER A 66 27.11 0.65 -7.26
N VAL A 67 26.77 -0.32 -6.42
CA VAL A 67 26.97 -0.26 -4.96
C VAL A 67 28.47 -0.26 -4.61
N ALA A 68 29.30 -1.04 -5.30
CA ALA A 68 30.74 -1.08 -5.10
C ALA A 68 31.47 0.16 -5.64
N ARG A 69 31.09 0.69 -6.82
CA ARG A 69 31.68 1.94 -7.37
C ARG A 69 31.31 3.17 -6.55
N ALA A 70 30.09 3.25 -6.05
CA ALA A 70 29.69 4.35 -5.15
C ALA A 70 30.41 4.31 -3.80
N SER A 71 31.02 3.18 -3.44
CA SER A 71 31.75 3.00 -2.18
C SER A 71 33.23 3.44 -2.26
N PHE A 72 33.80 3.66 -3.45
CA PHE A 72 35.23 3.96 -3.61
C PHE A 72 35.54 4.83 -4.85
N GLU A 73 35.33 6.15 -4.76
CA GLU A 73 36.06 7.14 -5.57
C GLU A 73 36.30 8.43 -4.74
N PRO A 74 37.55 8.88 -4.54
CA PRO A 74 37.85 10.24 -4.13
C PRO A 74 38.14 11.10 -5.38
N LEU A 75 37.24 12.03 -5.70
CA LEU A 75 37.51 13.12 -6.65
C LEU A 75 38.18 14.27 -5.88
N GLY A 76 39.46 14.52 -6.14
CA GLY A 76 40.25 15.61 -5.57
C GLY A 76 40.65 16.66 -6.61
N GLY A 77 40.62 17.94 -6.19
CA GLY A 77 41.15 19.14 -6.85
C GLY A 77 40.13 20.28 -6.81
N VAL A 78 40.38 21.52 -6.32
CA VAL A 78 41.62 22.32 -6.17
C VAL A 78 41.42 23.46 -5.13
N ALA A 79 42.46 23.71 -4.31
CA ALA A 79 42.97 24.93 -3.61
C ALA A 79 42.03 25.83 -2.74
N ALA A 80 42.40 26.47 -1.62
CA ALA A 80 43.65 26.79 -0.88
C ALA A 80 43.27 27.11 0.61
N GLY A 81 44.13 27.14 1.64
CA GLY A 81 45.59 27.06 1.72
C GLY A 81 46.15 26.99 3.18
N SER A 82 47.48 26.77 3.23
CA SER A 82 48.51 27.02 4.28
C SER A 82 48.17 26.67 5.74
N THR A 83 48.85 25.74 6.43
CA THR A 83 50.30 25.55 6.70
C THR A 83 50.47 24.10 7.22
N GLY A 84 51.55 23.32 7.13
CA GLY A 84 52.89 23.41 6.58
C GLY A 84 53.69 22.29 7.29
N GLU A 85 53.95 21.16 6.62
CA GLU A 85 55.09 20.23 6.83
C GLU A 85 54.95 18.98 5.91
N HIS A 86 56.04 18.61 5.23
CA HIS A 86 56.20 17.54 4.23
C HIS A 86 57.67 17.06 4.33
N PRO A 87 58.13 15.95 3.69
CA PRO A 87 57.44 14.74 3.20
C PRO A 87 58.20 13.42 3.58
N GLN A 88 57.61 12.23 3.31
CA GLN A 88 58.24 11.09 2.59
C GLN A 88 57.45 9.78 2.70
N HIS A 89 57.45 9.01 1.60
CA HIS A 89 56.94 7.64 1.36
C HIS A 89 55.47 7.44 0.96
N VAL A 90 55.16 7.90 -0.26
CA VAL A 90 54.25 7.23 -1.20
C VAL A 90 54.97 6.02 -1.81
N ARG A 91 54.61 4.79 -1.40
CA ARG A 91 54.87 3.54 -2.15
C ARG A 91 54.17 2.37 -1.45
N GLN A 92 52.93 2.06 -1.85
CA GLN A 92 52.32 0.71 -1.86
C GLN A 92 50.83 0.86 -2.11
N LEU A 93 50.39 0.74 -3.37
CA LEU A 93 49.03 0.29 -3.77
C LEU A 93 48.95 0.20 -5.30
N MET A 94 49.84 -0.60 -5.88
CA MET A 94 49.68 -1.19 -7.21
C MET A 94 50.11 -2.66 -7.13
N CYS A 95 49.28 -3.53 -6.55
CA CYS A 95 49.52 -4.97 -6.63
C CYS A 95 48.29 -5.88 -6.48
N SER A 96 47.08 -5.40 -6.81
CA SER A 96 45.86 -6.24 -6.76
C SER A 96 45.16 -6.44 -8.12
N ARG A 97 45.54 -5.69 -9.17
CA ARG A 97 44.95 -5.84 -10.52
C ARG A 97 45.50 -7.00 -11.37
N ARG A 98 46.41 -7.85 -10.85
CA ARG A 98 47.05 -8.93 -11.64
C ARG A 98 46.64 -10.38 -11.28
N CYS A 99 45.78 -10.62 -10.30
CA CYS A 99 45.47 -12.00 -9.86
C CYS A 99 44.07 -12.55 -10.21
N PHE A 100 43.22 -11.83 -10.94
CA PHE A 100 41.89 -12.36 -11.35
C PHE A 100 41.71 -12.54 -12.87
N GLY A 101 42.75 -12.24 -13.67
CA GLY A 101 42.71 -12.37 -15.13
C GLY A 101 43.14 -13.74 -15.69
N ARG A 102 43.28 -14.77 -14.86
CA ARG A 102 43.87 -16.07 -15.26
C ARG A 102 43.04 -17.30 -14.85
N TRP A 103 41.72 -17.17 -14.84
CA TRP A 103 40.79 -18.30 -14.59
C TRP A 103 39.58 -18.33 -15.53
N ARG A 104 39.79 -18.00 -16.81
CA ARG A 104 38.91 -18.41 -17.93
C ARG A 104 39.75 -18.55 -19.20
N GLY A 105 40.08 -19.80 -19.54
CA GLY A 105 40.76 -20.12 -20.79
C GLY A 105 41.38 -21.51 -20.78
N ASN A 106 40.58 -22.51 -21.16
CA ASN A 106 40.94 -23.66 -22.00
C ASN A 106 40.24 -24.95 -21.58
N ALA A 107 39.17 -25.27 -22.30
CA ALA A 107 38.87 -26.65 -22.66
C ALA A 107 39.45 -26.88 -24.05
N ARG A 108 40.46 -27.78 -24.15
CA ARG A 108 40.68 -28.76 -25.24
C ARG A 108 42.13 -29.27 -25.24
N SER A 109 42.23 -30.59 -25.44
CA SER A 109 43.35 -31.40 -25.97
C SER A 109 44.32 -32.10 -24.99
N ALA A 110 44.51 -33.39 -25.31
CA ALA A 110 45.59 -34.35 -24.98
C ALA A 110 45.69 -34.82 -23.50
N ALA A 111 45.32 -36.05 -23.14
CA ALA A 111 45.96 -37.34 -23.44
C ALA A 111 47.35 -37.51 -22.78
N GLY A 112 47.47 -38.45 -21.84
CA GLY A 112 48.75 -39.06 -21.46
C GLY A 112 49.05 -39.17 -19.96
N ALA A 113 49.02 -40.43 -19.47
CA ALA A 113 49.86 -41.01 -18.42
C ALA A 113 49.72 -40.57 -16.94
N SER A 114 49.27 -41.52 -16.11
CA SER A 114 49.75 -41.76 -14.73
C SER A 114 51.11 -42.50 -14.77
N PRO A 115 51.75 -42.91 -13.65
CA PRO A 115 51.69 -42.50 -12.23
C PRO A 115 53.11 -42.26 -11.62
N LEU A 116 53.24 -41.94 -10.32
CA LEU A 116 54.17 -42.59 -9.34
C LEU A 116 54.59 -41.69 -8.14
N CYS A 117 54.65 -42.36 -6.97
CA CYS A 117 55.44 -42.12 -5.74
C CYS A 117 55.09 -40.86 -4.91
N GLY A 118 54.71 -40.96 -3.63
CA GLY A 118 55.42 -41.59 -2.49
C GLY A 118 56.10 -40.46 -1.72
N GLY A 119 55.61 -39.99 -0.57
CA GLY A 119 55.80 -40.59 0.76
C GLY A 119 56.82 -39.75 1.54
N GLY A 120 56.54 -39.45 2.82
CA GLY A 120 57.55 -39.01 3.80
C GLY A 120 57.56 -37.52 4.17
N ASP A 121 57.47 -37.27 5.48
CA ASP A 121 57.45 -36.01 6.20
C ASP A 121 58.60 -35.03 5.89
N PRO A 122 58.42 -33.73 6.23
CA PRO A 122 59.53 -32.91 6.68
C PRO A 122 59.27 -32.26 8.05
N SER A 123 60.21 -32.47 8.97
CA SER A 123 60.40 -31.62 10.14
C SER A 123 61.26 -30.40 9.79
N GLY A 124 60.75 -29.21 10.10
CA GLY A 124 61.53 -28.02 10.47
C GLY A 124 62.17 -27.18 9.35
N SER A 125 61.43 -26.21 8.81
CA SER A 125 61.68 -24.75 9.03
C SER A 125 60.97 -23.86 8.00
N ALA A 126 60.39 -22.77 8.52
CA ALA A 126 59.98 -21.54 7.84
C ALA A 126 58.91 -21.62 6.73
N PHE A 127 57.64 -21.37 7.10
CA PHE A 127 56.73 -20.38 6.48
C PHE A 127 55.37 -20.44 7.20
N GLY A 128 55.31 -19.85 8.39
CA GLY A 128 54.04 -19.55 9.05
C GLY A 128 53.46 -18.27 8.47
N CYS A 129 52.42 -18.38 7.64
CA CYS A 129 51.64 -17.23 7.22
C CYS A 129 50.63 -16.90 8.33
N CYS A 130 51.04 -15.99 9.22
CA CYS A 130 50.15 -15.23 10.09
C CYS A 130 49.07 -14.53 9.25
N CYS A 131 47.81 -14.95 9.38
CA CYS A 131 46.61 -14.10 9.26
C CYS A 131 45.32 -14.87 9.63
N CYS A 132 45.32 -15.58 10.77
CA CYS A 132 44.08 -16.01 11.44
C CYS A 132 44.26 -15.79 12.94
N GLN A 133 44.18 -14.52 13.37
CA GLN A 133 43.92 -14.11 14.75
C GLN A 133 43.60 -12.62 14.73
N TYR A 134 42.32 -12.29 14.54
CA TYR A 134 41.77 -11.02 14.99
C TYR A 134 40.68 -11.35 16.04
N PRO A 135 40.68 -10.66 17.19
CA PRO A 135 39.66 -10.87 18.22
C PRO A 135 38.28 -10.43 17.67
N PRO A 136 37.17 -10.90 18.26
CA PRO A 136 35.84 -10.42 17.87
C PRO A 136 35.80 -8.91 18.09
N LEU A 137 35.61 -8.15 17.02
CA LEU A 137 35.30 -6.73 17.12
C LEU A 137 34.04 -6.59 17.99
N PRO A 138 34.06 -5.78 19.06
CA PRO A 138 32.87 -5.55 19.85
C PRO A 138 31.80 -4.95 18.93
N ALA A 139 30.57 -5.43 19.07
CA ALA A 139 29.37 -4.90 18.43
C ALA A 139 29.25 -3.40 18.74
N THR A 140 29.93 -2.59 17.93
CA THR A 140 29.92 -1.13 17.98
C THR A 140 29.06 -0.69 16.80
N GLY A 141 28.00 0.04 17.12
CA GLY A 141 26.78 0.07 16.35
C GLY A 141 26.93 0.49 14.89
N VAL A 142 26.21 -0.23 14.02
CA VAL A 142 25.90 0.20 12.66
C VAL A 142 25.02 1.45 12.74
N ARG A 143 25.64 2.62 12.96
CA ARG A 143 24.97 3.91 12.81
C ARG A 143 24.84 4.16 11.31
N SER A 144 23.60 4.16 10.82
CA SER A 144 23.30 4.56 9.45
C SER A 144 23.82 5.98 9.18
N VAL A 145 24.90 6.09 8.41
CA VAL A 145 25.35 7.36 7.82
C VAL A 145 24.50 7.63 6.59
N ARG A 146 23.20 7.87 6.77
CA ARG A 146 22.26 8.22 5.67
C ARG A 146 21.09 9.10 6.12
N GLY A 147 21.31 10.12 6.94
CA GLY A 147 20.62 11.38 6.65
C GLY A 147 21.06 11.84 5.27
N LEU A 148 20.24 12.60 4.55
CA LEU A 148 20.62 13.13 3.22
C LEU A 148 22.07 13.57 3.28
N ASN A 149 22.97 12.85 2.58
CA ASN A 149 24.37 13.24 2.49
C ASN A 149 24.32 14.71 2.07
N ALA A 150 24.89 15.60 2.88
CA ALA A 150 24.64 17.05 2.82
C ALA A 150 24.99 17.71 1.46
N ARG A 151 25.49 16.93 0.49
CA ARG A 151 25.75 17.32 -0.90
C ARG A 151 24.81 16.73 -1.95
N CYS A 152 24.07 15.64 -1.70
CA CYS A 152 23.03 15.13 -2.60
C CYS A 152 21.67 15.77 -2.30
N ARG A 153 21.60 17.10 -2.42
CA ARG A 153 20.33 17.82 -2.44
C ARG A 153 19.57 17.47 -3.74
N PRO A 154 18.27 17.84 -3.84
CA PRO A 154 17.62 18.08 -5.13
C PRO A 154 18.41 19.03 -6.07
N ARG A 155 19.51 19.66 -5.61
CA ARG A 155 20.42 20.52 -6.40
C ARG A 155 20.85 19.94 -7.74
N VAL A 156 21.04 18.62 -7.84
CA VAL A 156 21.40 17.99 -9.12
C VAL A 156 20.26 18.12 -10.12
N LEU A 157 19.02 18.00 -9.66
CA LEU A 157 17.82 18.08 -10.49
C LEU A 157 17.22 19.49 -10.53
N LYS A 158 17.73 20.46 -9.76
CA LYS A 158 17.23 21.84 -9.77
C LYS A 158 17.15 22.48 -11.16
N PRO A 159 18.14 22.29 -12.06
CA PRO A 159 18.08 22.91 -13.38
C PRO A 159 17.02 22.30 -14.30
N THR A 160 16.65 21.03 -14.10
CA THR A 160 15.83 20.26 -15.05
C THR A 160 14.50 19.76 -14.47
N GLY A 161 14.31 19.86 -13.16
CA GLY A 161 13.28 19.11 -12.44
C GLY A 161 13.51 17.59 -12.53
N GLY A 162 12.48 16.82 -12.14
CA GLY A 162 12.44 15.38 -12.36
C GLY A 162 11.96 14.58 -11.15
N ARG A 163 12.45 13.35 -11.04
CA ARG A 163 12.06 12.40 -9.99
C ARG A 163 13.28 11.81 -9.30
N MET A 164 13.23 11.73 -7.98
CA MET A 164 14.22 11.10 -7.12
C MET A 164 13.58 9.91 -6.42
N VAL A 165 14.06 8.71 -6.71
CA VAL A 165 13.64 7.48 -6.04
C VAL A 165 14.64 7.15 -4.93
N MET A 166 14.20 7.23 -3.67
CA MET A 166 15.05 7.01 -2.49
C MET A 166 14.77 5.63 -1.89
N PHE A 167 15.85 4.87 -1.64
CA PHE A 167 15.79 3.59 -0.94
C PHE A 167 16.35 3.74 0.47
N MET A 168 15.56 3.37 1.49
CA MET A 168 15.96 3.45 2.89
C MET A 168 15.58 2.17 3.65
N SER A 169 16.44 1.74 4.57
CA SER A 169 16.21 0.56 5.42
C SER A 169 16.18 0.86 6.93
N SER A 170 16.69 2.02 7.32
CA SER A 170 16.92 2.41 8.72
C SER A 170 16.73 3.91 8.93
N MET A 171 16.46 4.34 10.16
CA MET A 171 16.34 5.75 10.53
C MET A 171 17.59 6.57 10.12
N PRO A 172 17.41 7.75 9.51
CA PRO A 172 18.53 8.65 9.20
C PRO A 172 19.11 9.26 10.49
N ALA A 173 20.17 8.66 11.04
CA ALA A 173 20.72 9.07 12.34
C ALA A 173 21.86 10.10 12.28
N VAL A 174 22.42 10.36 11.09
CA VAL A 174 23.60 11.23 10.89
C VAL A 174 23.37 12.13 9.67
N GLY A 175 23.81 13.38 9.74
CA GLY A 175 23.76 14.32 8.62
C GLY A 175 22.65 15.35 8.75
N TYR A 176 22.36 16.06 7.66
CA TYR A 176 21.33 17.09 7.64
C TYR A 176 19.93 16.46 7.72
N GLY A 177 19.13 16.87 8.69
CA GLY A 177 17.84 16.20 8.99
C GLY A 177 18.00 14.89 9.77
N ALA A 178 19.10 14.69 10.50
CA ALA A 178 19.25 13.54 11.39
C ALA A 178 18.10 13.46 12.40
N LEU A 179 17.44 12.30 12.45
CA LEU A 179 16.35 11.99 13.35
C LEU A 179 16.88 11.27 14.59
N LYS A 180 16.26 11.58 15.72
CA LYS A 180 16.46 10.86 16.98
C LYS A 180 15.24 9.98 17.24
N PRO A 181 15.41 8.77 17.79
CA PRO A 181 14.29 7.98 18.26
C PRO A 181 13.45 8.82 19.24
N ARG A 182 12.14 8.90 19.02
CA ARG A 182 11.25 9.64 19.92
C ARG A 182 11.03 8.85 21.21
N GLU A 183 10.95 9.58 22.33
CA GLU A 183 10.63 8.99 23.63
C GLU A 183 9.29 8.24 23.57
N GLY A 184 9.24 7.03 24.13
CA GLY A 184 8.05 6.15 24.09
C GLY A 184 8.01 5.12 22.96
N LEU A 185 8.87 5.21 21.93
CA LEU A 185 8.94 4.25 20.82
C LEU A 185 10.13 3.28 20.90
N GLY A 186 11.08 3.54 21.82
CA GLY A 186 12.34 2.79 21.95
C GLY A 186 12.26 1.40 22.58
N ALA A 187 11.13 1.02 23.20
CA ALA A 187 11.03 -0.23 23.96
C ALA A 187 10.52 -1.45 23.15
N LEU A 188 10.06 -1.27 21.90
CA LEU A 188 9.52 -2.35 21.07
C LEU A 188 10.54 -2.92 20.05
N GLY A 189 11.79 -2.47 20.07
CA GLY A 189 12.77 -2.72 19.00
C GLY A 189 13.98 -3.58 19.34
N ALA A 190 14.16 -4.06 20.57
CA ALA A 190 15.42 -4.72 20.98
C ALA A 190 15.27 -6.06 21.73
N GLY A 191 14.07 -6.63 21.79
CA GLY A 191 13.82 -7.94 22.38
C GLY A 191 12.77 -8.68 21.57
N GLY A 192 13.01 -9.96 21.30
CA GLY A 192 12.14 -10.81 20.50
C GLY A 192 10.69 -10.82 20.99
N HIS A 193 9.80 -11.15 20.05
CA HIS A 193 8.40 -11.52 20.25
C HIS A 193 7.96 -11.66 21.72
N GLN A 194 7.53 -10.56 22.32
CA GLN A 194 6.48 -10.61 23.32
C GLN A 194 5.38 -9.70 22.82
N ALA A 195 4.31 -10.34 22.36
CA ALA A 195 2.98 -9.78 22.29
C ALA A 195 2.57 -9.35 23.72
N GLY A 196 3.06 -8.19 24.16
CA GLY A 196 2.49 -7.47 25.28
C GLY A 196 1.10 -7.02 24.84
N SER A 197 0.08 -7.53 25.53
CA SER A 197 -1.34 -7.22 25.34
C SER A 197 -1.57 -5.78 24.87
N ALA A 198 -2.11 -5.64 23.65
CA ALA A 198 -2.59 -4.36 23.16
C ALA A 198 -3.49 -3.74 24.24
N PRO A 199 -3.28 -2.46 24.62
CA PRO A 199 -4.19 -1.81 25.55
C PRO A 199 -5.60 -1.84 24.92
N PRO A 200 -6.63 -2.31 25.65
CA PRO A 200 -7.98 -2.37 25.13
C PRO A 200 -8.44 -0.98 24.66
N VAL A 201 -9.25 -0.94 23.61
CA VAL A 201 -9.89 0.29 23.11
C VAL A 201 -10.56 1.01 24.29
N GLY A 202 -10.15 2.27 24.53
CA GLY A 202 -10.61 3.06 25.68
C GLY A 202 -9.60 3.18 26.83
N SER A 203 -8.37 2.69 26.67
CA SER A 203 -7.26 2.94 27.61
C SER A 203 -6.96 4.44 27.79
N GLN A 204 -6.25 4.80 28.87
CA GLN A 204 -5.91 6.19 29.18
C GLN A 204 -5.03 6.85 28.08
N ASP A 205 -4.30 6.05 27.31
CA ASP A 205 -3.43 6.53 26.22
C ASP A 205 -4.19 6.80 24.90
N ASP A 206 -5.33 6.14 24.66
CA ASP A 206 -6.21 6.41 23.49
C ASP A 206 -6.84 7.82 23.51
N LYS A 207 -6.85 8.45 24.70
CA LYS A 207 -7.39 9.78 24.95
C LYS A 207 -6.35 10.89 24.78
N LYS A 208 -5.07 10.54 24.65
CA LYS A 208 -3.99 11.51 24.40
C LYS A 208 -3.85 11.77 22.89
N PRO A 209 -3.51 13.00 22.47
CA PRO A 209 -3.18 13.27 21.07
C PRO A 209 -2.01 12.40 20.60
N LEU A 210 -2.14 11.80 19.42
CA LEU A 210 -1.13 10.89 18.88
C LEU A 210 -0.01 11.68 18.18
N THR A 211 0.88 12.28 18.98
CA THR A 211 1.98 13.13 18.51
C THR A 211 3.04 12.37 17.71
N THR A 212 3.09 11.04 17.81
CA THR A 212 4.04 10.17 17.08
C THR A 212 3.74 10.04 15.58
N VAL A 213 2.52 10.38 15.15
CA VAL A 213 2.09 10.34 13.74
C VAL A 213 2.22 11.71 13.07
N ALA A 214 2.29 12.77 13.86
CA ALA A 214 2.63 14.10 13.38
C ALA A 214 4.14 14.17 13.07
N PRO A 215 4.55 14.88 12.00
CA PRO A 215 5.96 15.16 11.76
C PRO A 215 6.57 15.82 12.99
N GLY A 216 7.76 15.38 13.39
CA GLY A 216 8.46 15.93 14.55
C GLY A 216 8.82 17.40 14.32
N GLU A 217 9.16 18.10 15.39
CA GLU A 217 9.45 19.55 15.37
C GLU A 217 10.58 19.97 14.41
N THR A 218 11.35 19.01 13.88
CA THR A 218 12.34 19.26 12.82
C THR A 218 11.67 19.49 11.47
N SER A 219 11.27 20.75 11.24
CA SER A 219 10.67 21.27 10.01
C SER A 219 11.52 21.11 8.73
N GLU A 220 12.71 20.51 8.82
CA GLU A 220 13.68 20.42 7.74
C GLU A 220 13.19 19.58 6.56
N TYR A 221 12.55 18.42 6.80
CA TYR A 221 12.03 17.60 5.71
C TYR A 221 10.88 18.29 4.98
N LYS A 222 10.03 19.03 5.70
CA LYS A 222 8.99 19.85 5.10
C LYS A 222 9.59 20.98 4.27
N ARG A 223 10.62 21.65 4.77
CA ARG A 223 11.35 22.71 4.04
C ARG A 223 12.01 22.17 2.77
N ILE A 224 12.66 21.01 2.86
CA ILE A 224 13.26 20.30 1.71
C ILE A 224 12.17 19.91 0.70
N ALA A 225 11.02 19.44 1.17
CA ALA A 225 9.92 19.05 0.28
C ALA A 225 9.36 20.26 -0.49
N LEU A 226 9.22 21.41 0.18
CA LEU A 226 8.81 22.67 -0.46
C LEU A 226 9.85 23.16 -1.48
N GLU A 227 11.14 23.13 -1.13
CA GLU A 227 12.25 23.48 -2.05
C GLU A 227 12.32 22.51 -3.24
N ALA A 228 12.05 21.22 -3.03
CA ALA A 228 12.01 20.22 -4.09
C ALA A 228 10.82 20.47 -5.04
N ALA A 229 9.63 20.69 -4.49
CA ALA A 229 8.45 21.04 -5.27
C ALA A 229 8.63 22.37 -6.01
N GLU A 230 9.37 23.33 -5.41
CA GLU A 230 9.72 24.60 -6.05
C GLU A 230 10.38 24.39 -7.40
N HIS A 231 11.34 23.47 -7.44
CA HIS A 231 12.14 23.12 -8.59
C HIS A 231 11.60 21.91 -9.37
N GLN A 232 10.30 21.60 -9.23
CA GLN A 232 9.66 20.51 -9.96
C GLN A 232 10.34 19.14 -9.77
N VAL A 233 10.84 18.88 -8.56
CA VAL A 233 11.43 17.60 -8.16
C VAL A 233 10.44 16.80 -7.31
N CYS A 234 10.12 15.60 -7.78
CA CYS A 234 9.34 14.59 -7.05
C CYS A 234 10.26 13.65 -6.26
N VAL A 235 9.85 13.27 -5.05
CA VAL A 235 10.57 12.31 -4.19
C VAL A 235 9.70 11.10 -3.90
N ASP A 236 10.12 9.91 -4.32
CA ASP A 236 9.51 8.63 -3.96
C ASP A 236 10.34 7.93 -2.88
N LEU A 237 9.67 7.30 -1.91
CA LEU A 237 10.30 6.56 -0.82
C LEU A 237 10.02 5.06 -0.92
N PHE A 238 11.07 4.27 -1.12
CA PHE A 238 11.06 2.81 -1.01
C PHE A 238 11.75 2.40 0.29
N LEU A 239 10.97 1.88 1.23
CA LEU A 239 11.38 1.64 2.61
C LEU A 239 11.39 0.15 2.90
N THR A 240 12.56 -0.44 3.07
CA THR A 240 12.75 -1.87 3.38
C THR A 240 13.16 -2.02 4.85
N THR A 241 12.22 -1.82 5.77
CA THR A 241 12.53 -1.62 7.19
C THR A 241 12.33 -2.89 8.02
N SER A 242 13.26 -3.12 8.95
CA SER A 242 13.12 -4.13 10.01
C SER A 242 12.74 -3.53 11.36
N GLY A 243 12.91 -2.21 11.54
CA GLY A 243 12.56 -1.49 12.76
C GLY A 243 11.97 -0.11 12.48
N HIS A 244 11.77 0.66 13.54
CA HIS A 244 11.19 2.01 13.47
C HIS A 244 12.14 3.02 12.78
N ILE A 245 11.59 3.84 11.88
CA ILE A 245 12.35 4.82 11.09
C ILE A 245 11.89 6.28 11.25
N ASP A 246 10.83 6.51 12.03
CA ASP A 246 10.13 7.80 12.14
C ASP A 246 9.66 8.32 10.76
N LEU A 247 8.82 7.52 10.10
CA LEU A 247 8.25 7.85 8.81
C LEU A 247 7.38 9.12 8.87
N SER A 248 6.86 9.48 10.04
CA SER A 248 6.10 10.72 10.21
C SER A 248 6.91 11.98 9.83
N SER A 249 8.21 11.98 10.11
CA SER A 249 9.13 13.07 9.75
C SER A 249 9.50 13.06 8.26
N LEU A 250 9.54 11.88 7.63
CA LEU A 250 9.95 11.69 6.23
C LEU A 250 8.78 11.83 5.24
N ALA A 251 7.57 11.46 5.64
CA ALA A 251 6.36 11.47 4.81
C ALA A 251 6.03 12.82 4.15
N PRO A 252 6.36 14.00 4.71
CA PRO A 252 6.20 15.27 4.03
C PRO A 252 6.92 15.36 2.67
N LEU A 253 8.03 14.64 2.46
CA LEU A 253 8.76 14.61 1.19
C LEU A 253 7.85 14.16 0.04
N PRO A 254 7.41 12.87 -0.04
CA PRO A 254 6.54 12.41 -1.12
C PRO A 254 5.18 13.11 -1.11
N ARG A 255 4.60 13.37 0.06
CA ARG A 255 3.26 13.99 0.16
C ARG A 255 3.21 15.39 -0.44
N THR A 256 4.26 16.18 -0.28
CA THR A 256 4.30 17.55 -0.84
C THR A 256 4.70 17.52 -2.31
N THR A 257 5.56 16.59 -2.72
CA THR A 257 6.11 16.55 -4.08
C THR A 257 5.32 15.66 -5.05
N GLY A 258 4.21 15.06 -4.62
CA GLY A 258 3.40 14.15 -5.45
C GLY A 258 3.98 12.73 -5.63
N GLY A 259 4.91 12.33 -4.76
CA GLY A 259 5.56 11.01 -4.80
C GLY A 259 4.83 9.93 -4.00
N ASP A 260 5.33 8.70 -4.07
CA ASP A 260 4.80 7.53 -3.38
C ASP A 260 5.62 7.12 -2.17
N ILE A 261 4.95 6.48 -1.20
CA ILE A 261 5.59 5.76 -0.09
C ILE A 261 5.31 4.27 -0.26
N GLN A 262 6.36 3.48 -0.48
CA GLN A 262 6.30 2.02 -0.48
C GLN A 262 7.01 1.50 0.77
N HIS A 263 6.25 0.95 1.73
CA HIS A 263 6.78 0.60 3.06
C HIS A 263 6.77 -0.89 3.35
N TYR A 264 7.81 -1.62 2.98
CA TYR A 264 7.91 -3.06 3.21
C TYR A 264 8.38 -3.34 4.64
N HIS A 265 7.46 -3.84 5.47
CA HIS A 265 7.74 -4.19 6.87
C HIS A 265 7.00 -5.46 7.30
N PRO A 266 7.65 -6.35 8.07
CA PRO A 266 9.11 -6.52 8.12
C PRO A 266 9.62 -6.97 6.74
N PHE A 267 10.68 -6.33 6.22
CA PHE A 267 11.21 -6.68 4.91
C PHE A 267 11.97 -8.01 4.95
N ASN A 268 11.58 -8.94 4.08
CA ASN A 268 12.32 -10.18 3.83
C ASN A 268 12.59 -10.31 2.34
N PHE A 269 13.87 -10.35 1.95
CA PHE A 269 14.26 -10.43 0.54
C PHE A 269 13.62 -11.62 -0.20
N HIS A 270 13.55 -12.80 0.42
CA HIS A 270 12.99 -13.99 -0.22
C HIS A 270 11.48 -13.88 -0.47
N LEU A 271 10.77 -13.10 0.35
CA LEU A 271 9.32 -12.95 0.25
C LEU A 271 8.93 -11.71 -0.56
N ASP A 272 9.65 -10.61 -0.39
CA ASP A 272 9.23 -9.28 -0.84
C ASP A 272 9.94 -8.80 -2.10
N ALA A 273 11.00 -9.48 -2.56
CA ALA A 273 11.78 -9.04 -3.72
C ALA A 273 10.93 -8.88 -5.00
N ALA A 274 10.01 -9.82 -5.24
CA ALA A 274 9.13 -9.75 -6.41
C ALA A 274 8.21 -8.53 -6.37
N GLN A 275 7.65 -8.21 -5.19
CA GLN A 275 6.80 -7.04 -5.02
C GLN A 275 7.61 -5.74 -5.17
N LEU A 276 8.75 -5.64 -4.51
CA LEU A 276 9.65 -4.49 -4.61
C LEU A 276 10.06 -4.22 -6.06
N TYR A 277 10.44 -5.26 -6.81
CA TYR A 277 10.79 -5.15 -8.22
C TYR A 277 9.63 -4.61 -9.06
N ASN A 278 8.42 -5.17 -8.88
CA ASN A 278 7.25 -4.76 -9.67
C ASN A 278 6.79 -3.35 -9.32
N ASP A 279 6.81 -2.97 -8.04
CA ASP A 279 6.44 -1.62 -7.61
C ASP A 279 7.46 -0.58 -8.12
N LEU A 280 8.75 -0.91 -8.15
CA LEU A 280 9.80 -0.06 -8.72
C LEU A 280 9.65 0.07 -10.24
N HIS A 281 9.50 -1.07 -10.93
CA HIS A 281 9.29 -1.10 -12.38
C HIS A 281 8.06 -0.29 -12.78
N TRP A 282 6.93 -0.49 -12.08
CA TRP A 282 5.70 0.26 -12.34
C TRP A 282 5.88 1.77 -12.07
N THR A 283 6.55 2.14 -10.99
CA THR A 283 6.86 3.55 -10.70
C THR A 283 7.61 4.22 -11.86
N VAL A 284 8.55 3.53 -12.50
CA VAL A 284 9.33 4.08 -13.62
C VAL A 284 8.53 4.11 -14.93
N VAL A 285 7.78 3.04 -15.25
CA VAL A 285 7.17 2.83 -16.57
C VAL A 285 5.76 3.43 -16.69
N ARG A 286 5.05 3.62 -15.57
CA ARG A 286 3.66 4.09 -15.60
C ARG A 286 3.51 5.45 -16.30
N PRO A 287 2.36 5.70 -16.97
CA PRO A 287 2.06 7.01 -17.53
C PRO A 287 2.13 8.11 -16.47
N GLN A 288 2.92 9.15 -16.76
CA GLN A 288 3.15 10.26 -15.85
C GLN A 288 3.31 11.58 -16.61
N GLY A 289 2.92 12.67 -15.96
CA GLY A 289 3.14 14.05 -16.39
C GLY A 289 4.09 14.75 -15.43
N LEU A 290 4.93 15.64 -15.98
CA LEU A 290 5.92 16.43 -15.26
C LEU A 290 5.45 17.89 -15.16
N GLU A 291 5.97 18.62 -14.17
CA GLU A 291 5.77 20.07 -14.02
C GLU A 291 4.29 20.48 -14.09
N ALA A 292 3.45 19.66 -13.44
CA ALA A 292 2.03 19.75 -13.60
C ALA A 292 1.43 20.78 -12.62
N VAL A 293 0.40 21.48 -13.09
CA VAL A 293 -0.41 22.40 -12.28
C VAL A 293 -1.87 22.04 -12.51
N MET A 294 -2.57 21.72 -11.42
CA MET A 294 -3.99 21.38 -11.45
C MET A 294 -4.82 22.50 -10.83
N ARG A 295 -5.96 22.82 -11.46
CA ARG A 295 -6.95 23.74 -10.91
C ARG A 295 -8.36 23.22 -11.14
N VAL A 296 -9.18 23.29 -10.09
CA VAL A 296 -10.61 23.01 -10.17
C VAL A 296 -11.40 24.31 -10.16
N ARG A 297 -12.34 24.43 -11.10
CA ARG A 297 -13.29 25.54 -11.24
C ARG A 297 -14.70 25.00 -11.09
N CYS A 298 -15.59 25.84 -10.58
CA CYS A 298 -16.99 25.49 -10.37
C CYS A 298 -17.88 26.56 -11.02
N SER A 299 -19.10 26.20 -11.38
CA SER A 299 -20.14 27.14 -11.80
C SER A 299 -20.55 28.07 -10.65
N HIS A 300 -21.28 29.14 -10.99
CA HIS A 300 -21.81 30.08 -10.00
C HIS A 300 -22.56 29.37 -8.87
N GLY A 301 -22.37 29.85 -7.64
CA GLY A 301 -22.97 29.28 -6.43
C GLY A 301 -22.14 28.18 -5.74
N LEU A 302 -21.11 27.65 -6.41
CA LEU A 302 -20.15 26.72 -5.83
C LEU A 302 -18.73 27.27 -5.83
N SER A 303 -17.95 26.90 -4.82
CA SER A 303 -16.51 27.05 -4.87
C SER A 303 -15.77 25.94 -4.14
N VAL A 304 -14.47 25.86 -4.40
CA VAL A 304 -13.60 24.87 -3.78
C VAL A 304 -13.26 25.29 -2.35
N SER A 305 -13.65 24.46 -1.40
CA SER A 305 -13.35 24.65 0.03
C SER A 305 -11.97 24.10 0.39
N ASN A 306 -11.71 22.84 0.02
CA ASN A 306 -10.46 22.17 0.37
C ASN A 306 -10.03 21.15 -0.67
N TYR A 307 -8.72 20.87 -0.69
CA TYR A 307 -8.11 19.80 -1.47
C TYR A 307 -7.44 18.80 -0.53
N SER A 308 -7.54 17.51 -0.82
CA SER A 308 -6.83 16.44 -0.11
C SER A 308 -6.14 15.52 -1.11
N GLY A 309 -4.88 15.18 -0.85
CA GLY A 309 -4.03 14.40 -1.76
C GLY A 309 -2.55 14.70 -1.54
N ALA A 310 -1.70 14.17 -2.44
CA ALA A 310 -0.27 14.44 -2.47
C ALA A 310 0.05 15.56 -3.48
N PHE A 311 0.26 16.77 -3.00
CA PHE A 311 0.55 17.95 -3.81
C PHE A 311 1.22 19.04 -2.98
N CYS A 312 1.83 20.01 -3.67
CA CYS A 312 2.31 21.25 -3.07
C CYS A 312 1.30 22.36 -3.34
N LYS A 313 0.94 23.12 -2.30
CA LYS A 313 0.01 24.25 -2.43
C LYS A 313 0.78 25.55 -2.25
N ARG A 314 1.07 26.24 -3.37
CA ARG A 314 1.69 27.59 -3.35
C ARG A 314 0.65 28.71 -3.42
N THR A 315 -0.33 28.56 -4.31
CA THR A 315 -1.46 29.48 -4.40
C THR A 315 -2.69 28.86 -3.73
N PRO A 316 -3.67 29.66 -3.28
CA PRO A 316 -4.88 29.11 -2.67
C PRO A 316 -5.71 28.26 -3.65
N THR A 317 -5.58 28.51 -4.95
CA THR A 317 -6.43 27.93 -6.01
C THR A 317 -5.79 26.79 -6.79
N ASP A 318 -4.47 26.84 -6.99
CA ASP A 318 -3.76 25.93 -7.88
C ASP A 318 -2.90 24.94 -7.08
N LEU A 319 -2.85 23.70 -7.57
CA LEU A 319 -2.05 22.63 -6.98
C LEU A 319 -0.83 22.38 -7.85
N ASP A 320 0.35 22.52 -7.25
CA ASP A 320 1.61 22.19 -7.90
C ASP A 320 1.91 20.70 -7.71
N LEU A 321 2.16 20.05 -8.83
CA LEU A 321 2.38 18.61 -8.95
C LEU A 321 3.69 18.40 -9.74
N PRO A 322 4.85 18.35 -9.08
CA PRO A 322 6.13 18.09 -9.74
C PRO A 322 6.06 16.89 -10.69
N VAL A 323 5.42 15.82 -10.22
CA VAL A 323 5.02 14.69 -11.04
C VAL A 323 3.60 14.26 -10.66
N VAL A 324 2.79 13.92 -11.65
CA VAL A 324 1.47 13.30 -11.51
C VAL A 324 1.41 12.03 -12.34
N ASP A 325 0.84 10.96 -11.80
CA ASP A 325 0.75 9.67 -12.48
C ASP A 325 -0.70 9.14 -12.52
N CYS A 326 -0.91 8.07 -13.29
CA CYS A 326 -2.23 7.49 -13.50
C CYS A 326 -2.90 6.94 -12.24
N ASN A 327 -2.15 6.67 -11.16
CA ASN A 327 -2.70 6.11 -9.92
C ASN A 327 -3.08 7.20 -8.91
N LYS A 328 -2.66 8.45 -9.14
CA LYS A 328 -2.93 9.57 -8.24
C LYS A 328 -4.37 10.04 -8.36
N ALA A 329 -5.05 10.11 -7.22
CA ALA A 329 -6.34 10.75 -7.10
C ALA A 329 -6.28 11.93 -6.12
N PHE A 330 -7.16 12.91 -6.35
CA PHE A 330 -7.31 14.09 -5.51
C PHE A 330 -8.77 14.20 -5.08
N LEU A 331 -8.99 14.43 -3.79
CA LEU A 331 -10.31 14.69 -3.25
C LEU A 331 -10.51 16.20 -3.14
N VAL A 332 -11.59 16.70 -3.73
CA VAL A 332 -11.93 18.13 -3.71
C VAL A 332 -13.26 18.31 -2.98
N THR A 333 -13.23 19.05 -1.87
CA THR A 333 -14.43 19.39 -1.12
C THR A 333 -14.97 20.72 -1.64
N LEU A 334 -16.22 20.73 -2.07
CA LEU A 334 -16.93 21.92 -2.52
C LEU A 334 -17.77 22.51 -1.39
N LYS A 335 -17.99 23.82 -1.44
CA LYS A 335 -18.93 24.54 -0.58
C LYS A 335 -19.91 25.34 -1.41
N HIS A 336 -21.08 25.60 -0.83
CA HIS A 336 -22.06 26.51 -1.40
C HIS A 336 -21.70 27.94 -0.99
N ASP A 337 -21.50 28.80 -1.97
CA ASP A 337 -21.35 30.25 -1.76
C ASP A 337 -22.66 31.00 -2.06
N ASP A 338 -23.53 30.43 -2.89
CA ASP A 338 -24.87 30.96 -3.18
C ASP A 338 -25.89 29.83 -3.39
N LYS A 339 -27.17 30.16 -3.49
CA LYS A 339 -28.25 29.21 -3.79
C LYS A 339 -28.12 28.69 -5.22
N LEU A 340 -28.17 27.37 -5.37
CA LEU A 340 -28.24 26.72 -6.67
C LEU A 340 -29.70 26.66 -7.12
N THR A 341 -29.91 26.85 -8.43
CA THR A 341 -31.25 26.76 -9.04
C THR A 341 -31.70 25.30 -9.10
N ASP A 342 -32.85 25.00 -8.50
CA ASP A 342 -33.43 23.66 -8.52
C ASP A 342 -33.74 23.21 -9.96
N GLY A 343 -33.39 21.97 -10.30
CA GLY A 343 -33.47 21.44 -11.66
C GLY A 343 -32.43 22.00 -12.65
N GLY A 344 -31.62 22.99 -12.25
CA GLY A 344 -30.51 23.49 -13.03
C GLY A 344 -29.27 22.59 -12.96
N GLU A 345 -28.23 22.98 -13.68
CA GLU A 345 -26.95 22.25 -13.72
C GLU A 345 -25.86 23.00 -12.95
N ALA A 346 -25.18 22.29 -12.05
CA ALA A 346 -23.93 22.72 -11.45
C ALA A 346 -22.77 22.02 -12.16
N CYS A 347 -21.81 22.80 -12.64
CA CYS A 347 -20.66 22.29 -13.38
C CYS A 347 -19.38 22.37 -12.55
N VAL A 348 -18.56 21.33 -12.63
CA VAL A 348 -17.21 21.28 -12.06
C VAL A 348 -16.24 20.95 -13.19
N GLN A 349 -15.20 21.76 -13.34
CA GLN A 349 -14.18 21.56 -14.35
C GLN A 349 -12.80 21.48 -13.70
N CYS A 350 -12.13 20.35 -13.90
CA CYS A 350 -10.74 20.14 -13.55
C CYS A 350 -9.86 20.37 -14.79
N ALA A 351 -8.89 21.27 -14.69
CA ALA A 351 -7.88 21.49 -15.71
C ALA A 351 -6.49 21.14 -15.16
N LEU A 352 -5.79 20.24 -15.85
CA LEU A 352 -4.43 19.82 -15.54
C LEU A 352 -3.52 20.25 -16.70
N LEU A 353 -2.66 21.24 -16.45
CA LEU A 353 -1.59 21.63 -17.36
C LEU A 353 -0.33 20.84 -16.98
N TYR A 354 0.28 20.11 -17.91
CA TYR A 354 1.45 19.27 -17.63
C TYR A 354 2.36 19.12 -18.84
N THR A 355 3.60 18.70 -18.61
CA THR A 355 4.56 18.34 -19.65
C THR A 355 4.60 16.81 -19.75
N THR A 356 4.48 16.24 -20.94
CA THR A 356 4.63 14.79 -21.14
C THR A 356 6.10 14.37 -20.96
N THR A 357 6.34 13.08 -20.77
CA THR A 357 7.71 12.53 -20.75
C THR A 357 8.46 12.70 -22.08
N THR A 358 7.75 13.00 -23.18
CA THR A 358 8.31 13.33 -24.49
C THR A 358 8.61 14.83 -24.68
N GLY A 359 8.29 15.67 -23.70
CA GLY A 359 8.58 17.12 -23.72
C GLY A 359 7.46 18.01 -24.27
N GLU A 360 6.24 17.49 -24.46
CA GLU A 360 5.12 18.29 -24.95
C GLU A 360 4.31 18.91 -23.80
N ARG A 361 4.03 20.21 -23.88
CA ARG A 361 3.12 20.87 -22.94
C ARG A 361 1.67 20.63 -23.36
N ARG A 362 0.89 19.97 -22.52
CA ARG A 362 -0.51 19.60 -22.79
C ARG A 362 -1.44 20.07 -21.67
N ILE A 363 -2.71 20.28 -22.02
CA ILE A 363 -3.79 20.52 -21.06
C ILE A 363 -4.77 19.36 -21.15
N ARG A 364 -5.06 18.72 -20.01
CA ARG A 364 -6.15 17.75 -19.86
C ARG A 364 -7.29 18.42 -19.11
N VAL A 365 -8.51 18.31 -19.64
CA VAL A 365 -9.71 18.90 -19.05
C VAL A 365 -10.74 17.81 -18.80
N HIS A 366 -11.30 17.81 -17.58
CA HIS A 366 -12.46 17.00 -17.22
C HIS A 366 -13.58 17.94 -16.79
N THR A 367 -14.72 17.86 -17.46
CA THR A 367 -15.92 18.63 -17.12
C THR A 367 -17.00 17.65 -16.67
N LEU A 368 -17.56 17.91 -15.49
CA LEU A 368 -18.67 17.16 -14.91
C LEU A 368 -19.83 18.12 -14.67
N ALA A 369 -21.00 17.80 -15.24
CA ALA A 369 -22.25 18.50 -14.98
C ALA A 369 -23.13 17.64 -14.08
N LEU A 370 -23.65 18.23 -13.00
CA LEU A 370 -24.50 17.57 -12.00
C LEU A 370 -25.82 18.33 -11.86
N THR A 371 -26.92 17.59 -11.76
CA THR A 371 -28.24 18.19 -11.55
C THR A 371 -28.41 18.66 -10.11
N CYS A 372 -28.91 19.88 -9.94
CA CYS A 372 -29.25 20.45 -8.64
C CYS A 372 -30.67 20.01 -8.23
N THR A 373 -30.84 19.66 -6.95
CA THR A 373 -32.14 19.23 -6.40
C THR A 373 -32.40 19.86 -5.04
N SER A 374 -33.61 20.37 -4.83
CA SER A 374 -34.12 20.80 -3.50
C SER A 374 -34.68 19.62 -2.68
N ILE A 375 -34.95 18.49 -3.34
CA ILE A 375 -35.52 17.29 -2.73
C ILE A 375 -34.42 16.40 -2.14
N LEU A 376 -34.38 16.27 -0.80
CA LEU A 376 -33.39 15.46 -0.08
C LEU A 376 -33.38 13.97 -0.48
N GLY A 377 -34.53 13.39 -0.82
CA GLY A 377 -34.61 11.99 -1.24
C GLY A 377 -33.77 11.70 -2.50
N ASN A 378 -33.70 12.65 -3.44
CA ASN A 378 -32.88 12.52 -4.65
C ASN A 378 -31.39 12.66 -4.33
N LEU A 379 -31.03 13.51 -3.36
CA LEU A 379 -29.66 13.64 -2.88
C LEU A 379 -29.15 12.33 -2.27
N PHE A 380 -29.93 11.70 -1.39
CA PHE A 380 -29.56 10.41 -0.78
C PHE A 380 -29.48 9.28 -1.79
N ARG A 381 -30.31 9.30 -2.84
CA ARG A 381 -30.26 8.30 -3.93
C ARG A 381 -28.98 8.44 -4.77
N SER A 382 -28.47 9.65 -4.91
CA SER A 382 -27.30 9.97 -5.74
C SER A 382 -25.99 9.97 -4.95
N ALA A 383 -26.01 9.56 -3.68
CA ALA A 383 -24.83 9.54 -2.82
C ALA A 383 -23.88 8.41 -3.22
N ASP A 384 -22.58 8.70 -3.26
CA ASP A 384 -21.53 7.71 -3.50
C ASP A 384 -20.88 7.31 -2.17
N LEU A 385 -21.00 6.03 -1.80
CA LEU A 385 -20.48 5.52 -0.53
C LEU A 385 -18.94 5.50 -0.47
N ASP A 386 -18.27 5.19 -1.58
CA ASP A 386 -16.82 5.00 -1.64
C ASP A 386 -16.10 6.34 -1.51
N VAL A 387 -16.66 7.39 -2.13
CA VAL A 387 -16.19 8.76 -1.99
C VAL A 387 -16.43 9.28 -0.56
N GLN A 388 -17.55 8.91 0.08
CA GLN A 388 -17.79 9.27 1.49
C GLN A 388 -16.76 8.62 2.42
N LEU A 389 -16.44 7.36 2.20
CA LEU A 389 -15.39 6.67 2.97
C LEU A 389 -14.02 7.33 2.76
N SER A 390 -13.67 7.64 1.51
CA SER A 390 -12.42 8.35 1.18
C SER A 390 -12.34 9.72 1.85
N THR A 391 -13.48 10.41 1.97
CA THR A 391 -13.60 11.69 2.69
C THR A 391 -13.36 11.52 4.19
N TYR A 392 -13.92 10.48 4.82
CA TYR A 392 -13.66 10.17 6.22
C TYR A 392 -12.19 9.89 6.48
N VAL A 393 -11.54 9.11 5.61
CA VAL A 393 -10.10 8.84 5.70
C VAL A 393 -9.28 10.12 5.56
N ALA A 394 -9.63 10.98 4.59
CA ALA A 394 -8.91 12.24 4.39
C ALA A 394 -8.99 13.17 5.61
N GLN A 395 -10.15 13.21 6.26
CA GLN A 395 -10.34 13.97 7.50
C GLN A 395 -9.54 13.38 8.67
N VAL A 396 -9.54 12.05 8.83
CA VAL A 396 -8.72 11.36 9.84
C VAL A 396 -7.23 11.65 9.62
N ALA A 397 -6.76 11.51 8.38
CA ALA A 397 -5.37 11.79 8.02
C ALA A 397 -4.98 13.24 8.30
N GLY A 398 -5.83 14.20 7.92
CA GLY A 398 -5.62 15.63 8.19
C GLY A 398 -5.44 15.92 9.68
N SER A 399 -6.33 15.41 10.53
CA SER A 399 -6.28 15.62 11.98
C SER A 399 -5.08 14.92 12.64
N LEU A 400 -4.74 13.70 12.21
CA LEU A 400 -3.60 12.95 12.75
C LEU A 400 -2.26 13.57 12.37
N PHE A 401 -2.10 14.00 11.12
CA PHE A 401 -0.85 14.63 10.67
C PHE A 401 -0.61 16.01 11.29
N GLN A 402 -1.66 16.66 11.82
CA GLN A 402 -1.53 17.88 12.61
C GLN A 402 -1.17 17.63 14.08
N GLY A 403 -1.29 16.38 14.56
CA GLY A 403 -0.95 16.02 15.94
C GLY A 403 -1.91 16.55 17.02
N SER A 404 -3.07 17.10 16.61
CA SER A 404 -3.99 17.81 17.51
C SER A 404 -5.10 16.93 18.08
N SER A 405 -5.28 15.71 17.57
CA SER A 405 -6.43 14.86 17.88
C SER A 405 -6.04 13.50 18.45
N ALA A 406 -6.84 13.02 19.41
CA ALA A 406 -6.73 11.68 19.96
C ALA A 406 -7.51 10.66 19.10
N LEU A 407 -7.11 9.39 19.11
CA LEU A 407 -7.77 8.33 18.34
C LEU A 407 -9.23 8.15 18.76
N ALA A 408 -9.51 8.18 20.07
CA ALA A 408 -10.88 8.07 20.58
C ALA A 408 -11.79 9.20 20.02
N THR A 409 -11.32 10.45 20.07
CA THR A 409 -12.04 11.60 19.54
C THR A 409 -12.33 11.45 18.04
N LEU A 410 -11.37 10.93 17.26
CA LEU A 410 -11.58 10.71 15.83
C LEU A 410 -12.61 9.61 15.57
N ARG A 411 -12.60 8.51 16.33
CA ARG A 411 -13.63 7.46 16.21
C ARG A 411 -15.02 8.02 16.48
N ASP A 412 -15.16 8.82 17.53
CA ASP A 412 -16.43 9.48 17.90
C ASP A 412 -16.87 10.50 16.84
N GLN A 413 -15.94 11.26 16.25
CA GLN A 413 -16.24 12.19 15.17
C GLN A 413 -16.76 11.47 13.92
N GLN A 414 -16.13 10.36 13.50
CA GLN A 414 -16.58 9.59 12.33
C GLN A 414 -17.95 8.93 12.59
N LEU A 415 -18.14 8.37 13.79
CA LEU A 415 -19.43 7.85 14.21
C LEU A 415 -20.50 8.95 14.23
N GLY A 416 -20.20 10.12 14.79
CA GLY A 416 -21.11 11.25 14.88
C GLY A 416 -21.61 11.72 13.51
N LYS A 417 -20.72 11.73 12.51
CA LYS A 417 -21.08 12.01 11.10
C LYS A 417 -21.98 10.94 10.52
N CYS A 418 -21.64 9.67 10.68
CA CYS A 418 -22.48 8.54 10.25
C CYS A 418 -23.90 8.63 10.85
N VAL A 419 -24.00 8.82 12.17
CA VAL A 419 -25.27 9.00 12.89
C VAL A 419 -26.03 10.24 12.39
N ALA A 420 -25.35 11.37 12.16
CA ALA A 420 -25.98 12.59 11.65
C ALA A 420 -26.58 12.40 10.25
N THR A 421 -25.86 11.74 9.34
CA THR A 421 -26.33 11.42 7.98
C THR A 421 -27.56 10.53 8.01
N LEU A 422 -27.54 9.46 8.80
CA LEU A 422 -28.66 8.53 8.91
C LEU A 422 -29.87 9.14 9.64
N PHE A 423 -29.63 9.96 10.66
CA PHE A 423 -30.67 10.73 11.33
C PHE A 423 -31.35 11.70 10.37
N ALA A 424 -30.59 12.43 9.54
CA ALA A 424 -31.16 13.33 8.54
C ALA A 424 -32.05 12.57 7.54
N TYR A 425 -31.62 11.41 7.05
CA TYR A 425 -32.46 10.57 6.20
C TYR A 425 -33.75 10.13 6.90
N ARG A 426 -33.63 9.65 8.15
CA ARG A 426 -34.78 9.21 8.94
C ARG A 426 -35.79 10.33 9.17
N LYS A 427 -35.31 11.52 9.52
CA LYS A 427 -36.14 12.69 9.83
C LYS A 427 -36.84 13.27 8.59
N PHE A 428 -36.15 13.35 7.47
CA PHE A 428 -36.63 14.11 6.31
C PHE A 428 -37.12 13.25 5.13
N CYS A 429 -36.73 11.98 5.03
CA CYS A 429 -37.07 11.12 3.89
C CYS A 429 -37.95 9.92 4.27
N ALA A 430 -37.86 9.41 5.50
CA ALA A 430 -38.54 8.18 5.92
C ALA A 430 -39.48 8.44 7.12
N THR A 431 -40.52 9.24 6.94
CA THR A 431 -41.37 9.73 8.05
C THR A 431 -42.42 8.72 8.54
N THR A 432 -42.80 7.71 7.76
CA THR A 432 -43.94 6.83 8.04
C THR A 432 -43.60 5.48 8.68
N SER A 433 -42.33 5.19 8.99
CA SER A 433 -41.92 3.89 9.55
C SER A 433 -41.90 3.90 11.08
N SER A 434 -42.03 2.74 11.73
CA SER A 434 -42.07 2.63 13.20
C SER A 434 -40.74 3.01 13.86
N THR A 435 -40.78 3.56 15.07
CA THR A 435 -39.58 4.06 15.78
C THR A 435 -38.53 2.96 16.02
N GLY A 436 -38.95 1.71 16.22
CA GLY A 436 -38.06 0.57 16.42
C GLY A 436 -37.34 0.07 15.15
N GLN A 437 -37.64 0.61 13.97
CA GLN A 437 -36.97 0.23 12.73
C GLN A 437 -35.79 1.17 12.41
N LEU A 438 -34.65 0.58 12.07
CA LEU A 438 -33.52 1.29 11.48
C LEU A 438 -33.72 1.38 9.96
N ILE A 439 -34.04 2.58 9.47
CA ILE A 439 -34.24 2.83 8.04
C ILE A 439 -32.97 3.46 7.47
N LEU A 440 -32.40 2.84 6.43
CA LEU A 440 -31.17 3.28 5.77
C LEU A 440 -31.47 3.67 4.31
N PRO A 441 -30.76 4.66 3.73
CA PRO A 441 -30.83 4.93 2.30
C PRO A 441 -30.14 3.79 1.54
N GLU A 442 -30.68 3.37 0.39
CA GLU A 442 -30.11 2.26 -0.40
C GLU A 442 -28.63 2.52 -0.77
N ALA A 443 -28.31 3.73 -1.22
CA ALA A 443 -26.95 4.12 -1.60
C ALA A 443 -25.95 4.13 -0.43
N LEU A 444 -26.45 4.26 0.81
CA LEU A 444 -25.62 4.34 2.02
C LEU A 444 -25.92 3.19 2.99
N LYS A 445 -26.50 2.07 2.52
CA LYS A 445 -26.88 0.94 3.38
C LYS A 445 -25.69 0.32 4.11
N LEU A 446 -24.50 0.38 3.50
CA LEU A 446 -23.24 -0.10 4.07
C LEU A 446 -22.44 1.00 4.78
N LEU A 447 -22.95 2.23 4.91
CA LEU A 447 -22.25 3.32 5.61
C LEU A 447 -21.90 2.96 7.07
N PRO A 448 -22.79 2.33 7.88
CA PRO A 448 -22.41 1.87 9.21
C PRO A 448 -21.27 0.85 9.17
N LEU A 449 -21.32 -0.10 8.23
CA LEU A 449 -20.30 -1.14 8.08
C LEU A 449 -18.93 -0.55 7.74
N TYR A 450 -18.87 0.38 6.77
CA TYR A 450 -17.62 1.04 6.38
C TYR A 450 -17.10 1.98 7.45
N THR A 451 -17.98 2.62 8.23
CA THR A 451 -17.58 3.41 9.41
C THR A 451 -16.92 2.50 10.46
N LEU A 452 -17.49 1.33 10.73
CA LEU A 452 -16.91 0.34 11.64
C LEU A 452 -15.58 -0.20 11.11
N ALA A 453 -15.50 -0.52 9.82
CA ALA A 453 -14.29 -1.00 9.18
C ALA A 453 -13.16 0.04 9.28
N LEU A 454 -13.47 1.33 9.06
CA LEU A 454 -12.51 2.43 9.26
C LEU A 454 -12.01 2.49 10.71
N GLN A 455 -12.89 2.35 11.70
CA GLN A 455 -12.51 2.33 13.12
C GLN A 455 -11.59 1.16 13.49
N LYS A 456 -11.79 0.00 12.85
CA LYS A 456 -10.97 -1.21 13.03
C LYS A 456 -9.71 -1.26 12.14
N SER A 457 -9.61 -0.41 11.13
CA SER A 457 -8.50 -0.38 10.19
C SER A 457 -7.21 0.19 10.82
N ILE A 458 -6.09 -0.01 10.12
CA ILE A 458 -4.76 0.58 10.41
C ILE A 458 -4.84 2.09 10.70
N ALA A 459 -5.80 2.81 10.09
CA ALA A 459 -5.98 4.24 10.29
C ALA A 459 -6.31 4.61 11.75
N LEU A 460 -7.20 3.86 12.41
CA LEU A 460 -7.77 4.23 13.71
C LEU A 460 -7.60 3.17 14.80
N ARG A 461 -7.11 1.97 14.53
CA ARG A 461 -6.84 0.93 15.54
C ARG A 461 -5.68 1.35 16.46
N SER A 462 -5.73 1.01 17.76
CA SER A 462 -4.73 1.50 18.74
C SER A 462 -3.39 0.77 18.73
N ASP A 463 -3.39 -0.52 18.36
CA ASP A 463 -2.23 -1.42 18.36
C ASP A 463 -1.22 -1.17 17.21
N THR A 464 -1.51 -0.20 16.33
CA THR A 464 -0.82 -0.11 15.04
C THR A 464 0.39 0.82 15.14
N PRO A 465 1.60 0.37 14.75
CA PRO A 465 2.80 1.18 14.77
C PRO A 465 2.65 2.50 14.01
N ALA A 466 3.33 3.55 14.51
CA ALA A 466 3.24 4.89 13.92
C ALA A 466 3.65 4.92 12.44
N ASP A 467 4.75 4.24 12.08
CA ASP A 467 5.25 4.20 10.70
C ASP A 467 4.24 3.55 9.74
N GLU A 468 3.67 2.41 10.13
CA GLU A 468 2.69 1.70 9.33
C GLU A 468 1.43 2.54 9.11
N ARG A 469 0.97 3.24 10.15
CA ARG A 469 -0.18 4.15 10.05
C ARG A 469 0.09 5.32 9.12
N VAL A 470 1.27 5.95 9.22
CA VAL A 470 1.66 7.07 8.34
C VAL A 470 1.75 6.59 6.89
N ALA A 471 2.36 5.43 6.64
CA ALA A 471 2.45 4.84 5.31
C ALA A 471 1.05 4.58 4.74
N PHE A 472 0.18 3.92 5.51
CA PHE A 472 -1.19 3.60 5.10
C PHE A 472 -1.97 4.87 4.75
N LEU A 473 -2.05 5.85 5.66
CA LEU A 473 -2.82 7.08 5.44
C LEU A 473 -2.28 7.89 4.25
N SER A 474 -0.96 7.97 4.10
CA SER A 474 -0.34 8.68 2.97
C SER A 474 -0.68 8.03 1.62
N GLN A 475 -0.72 6.70 1.58
CA GLN A 475 -1.17 5.95 0.40
C GLN A 475 -2.66 6.17 0.12
N GLN A 476 -3.52 6.06 1.14
CA GLN A 476 -4.97 6.24 0.96
C GLN A 476 -5.34 7.64 0.46
N LEU A 477 -4.63 8.67 0.93
CA LEU A 477 -4.83 10.04 0.46
C LEU A 477 -4.55 10.23 -1.03
N SER A 478 -3.75 9.35 -1.64
CA SER A 478 -3.32 9.48 -3.02
C SER A 478 -3.97 8.48 -3.97
N LYS A 479 -4.81 7.56 -3.46
CA LYS A 479 -5.47 6.50 -4.23
C LYS A 479 -6.93 6.87 -4.55
N SER A 480 -7.43 6.38 -5.68
CA SER A 480 -8.85 6.51 -6.05
C SER A 480 -9.76 5.79 -5.06
N ALA A 481 -11.01 6.21 -4.96
CA ALA A 481 -11.99 5.62 -4.04
C ALA A 481 -12.10 4.09 -4.23
N ALA A 482 -12.20 3.63 -5.49
CA ALA A 482 -12.27 2.21 -5.84
C ALA A 482 -11.05 1.39 -5.36
N HIS A 483 -9.86 1.99 -5.31
CA HIS A 483 -8.66 1.32 -4.80
C HIS A 483 -8.50 1.44 -3.28
N SER A 484 -9.10 2.46 -2.67
CA SER A 484 -9.01 2.74 -1.23
C SER A 484 -9.98 1.90 -0.40
N VAL A 485 -11.19 1.62 -0.91
CA VAL A 485 -12.20 0.82 -0.18
C VAL A 485 -11.65 -0.54 0.27
N PRO A 486 -10.98 -1.34 -0.58
CA PRO A 486 -10.55 -2.68 -0.19
C PRO A 486 -9.38 -2.69 0.80
N ALA A 487 -8.72 -1.53 0.98
CA ALA A 487 -7.73 -1.35 2.04
C ALA A 487 -8.36 -1.12 3.42
N LEU A 488 -9.65 -0.79 3.48
CA LEU A 488 -10.42 -0.58 4.70
C LEU A 488 -11.37 -1.74 4.98
N TYR A 489 -12.05 -2.24 3.95
CA TYR A 489 -12.91 -3.42 3.99
C TYR A 489 -12.46 -4.41 2.91
N PRO A 490 -11.57 -5.36 3.24
CA PRO A 490 -11.02 -6.35 2.32
C PRO A 490 -12.08 -7.18 1.58
N ARG A 491 -11.68 -7.80 0.47
CA ARG A 491 -12.51 -8.75 -0.28
C ARG A 491 -12.15 -10.17 0.09
N MET A 492 -13.15 -11.01 0.40
CA MET A 492 -12.95 -12.42 0.71
C MET A 492 -13.69 -13.32 -0.27
N PHE A 493 -13.00 -14.36 -0.75
CA PHE A 493 -13.50 -15.34 -1.72
C PHE A 493 -13.33 -16.76 -1.17
N ALA A 494 -14.33 -17.61 -1.31
CA ALA A 494 -14.21 -19.05 -1.01
C ALA A 494 -13.60 -19.79 -2.20
N LEU A 495 -12.35 -20.22 -2.08
CA LEU A 495 -11.68 -20.96 -3.14
C LEU A 495 -12.24 -22.38 -3.30
N HIS A 496 -12.75 -22.96 -2.22
CA HIS A 496 -13.35 -24.30 -2.23
C HIS A 496 -14.65 -24.39 -3.05
N LEU A 497 -15.34 -23.27 -3.28
CA LEU A 497 -16.54 -23.21 -4.13
C LEU A 497 -16.22 -23.11 -5.64
N LEU A 498 -15.00 -22.68 -6.00
CA LEU A 498 -14.57 -22.58 -7.40
C LEU A 498 -14.46 -23.94 -8.10
N GLY A 499 -14.33 -25.01 -7.31
CA GLY A 499 -14.22 -26.38 -7.79
C GLY A 499 -15.56 -27.06 -8.09
N SER A 500 -16.67 -26.63 -7.48
CA SER A 500 -17.98 -27.27 -7.68
C SER A 500 -18.74 -26.74 -8.89
N GLU A 501 -18.27 -25.66 -9.52
CA GLU A 501 -18.68 -25.23 -10.86
C GLU A 501 -18.11 -26.20 -11.92
N ALA A 502 -18.44 -27.48 -11.74
CA ALA A 502 -18.17 -28.60 -12.62
C ALA A 502 -19.51 -28.99 -13.25
N ASP A 503 -19.86 -28.30 -14.33
CA ASP A 503 -20.70 -28.79 -15.45
C ASP A 503 -20.88 -27.72 -16.55
N SER A 504 -19.91 -26.81 -16.73
CA SER A 504 -19.74 -26.11 -18.00
C SER A 504 -18.34 -26.41 -18.54
N PRO A 505 -18.23 -26.84 -19.81
CA PRO A 505 -16.97 -27.30 -20.36
C PRO A 505 -16.02 -26.11 -20.51
N ALA A 506 -14.82 -26.24 -19.92
CA ALA A 506 -13.59 -25.58 -20.34
C ALA A 506 -13.65 -24.09 -20.74
N GLU A 507 -14.50 -23.28 -20.12
CA GLU A 507 -14.21 -21.85 -20.05
C GLU A 507 -13.15 -21.67 -18.97
N ALA A 508 -11.89 -21.74 -19.42
CA ALA A 508 -10.80 -21.07 -18.72
C ALA A 508 -11.33 -19.70 -18.29
N VAL A 509 -11.05 -19.28 -17.06
CA VAL A 509 -11.37 -17.93 -16.60
C VAL A 509 -10.63 -16.96 -17.52
N THR A 510 -11.27 -16.60 -18.63
CA THR A 510 -10.79 -15.60 -19.57
C THR A 510 -11.00 -14.26 -18.88
N ALA A 511 -10.46 -13.18 -19.45
CA ALA A 511 -10.79 -11.82 -19.03
C ALA A 511 -12.32 -11.49 -19.06
N SER A 512 -13.16 -12.43 -19.49
CA SER A 512 -14.62 -12.36 -19.57
C SER A 512 -15.38 -13.20 -18.53
N SER A 513 -14.72 -14.04 -17.72
CA SER A 513 -15.43 -14.85 -16.72
C SER A 513 -15.84 -14.01 -15.51
N PRO A 514 -17.07 -14.15 -15.00
CA PRO A 514 -17.58 -13.32 -13.91
C PRO A 514 -16.76 -13.55 -12.63
N MET A 515 -16.45 -12.46 -11.93
CA MET A 515 -15.74 -12.53 -10.65
C MET A 515 -16.53 -13.40 -9.66
N PRO A 516 -15.86 -14.29 -8.89
CA PRO A 516 -16.55 -15.11 -7.89
C PRO A 516 -17.26 -14.26 -6.84
N GLN A 517 -18.33 -14.82 -6.27
CA GLN A 517 -19.12 -14.12 -5.26
C GLN A 517 -18.28 -13.80 -4.02
N LEU A 518 -18.39 -12.55 -3.55
CA LEU A 518 -17.76 -12.08 -2.32
C LEU A 518 -18.48 -12.64 -1.09
N ILE A 519 -17.71 -12.92 -0.05
CA ILE A 519 -18.20 -13.40 1.25
C ILE A 519 -17.98 -12.32 2.29
N ALA A 520 -18.96 -12.17 3.18
CA ALA A 520 -18.90 -11.27 4.33
C ALA A 520 -17.68 -11.56 5.22
N LEU A 521 -17.06 -10.51 5.76
CA LEU A 521 -15.83 -10.58 6.54
C LEU A 521 -16.08 -10.97 8.00
N SER A 522 -16.58 -12.20 8.19
CA SER A 522 -16.89 -12.76 9.51
C SER A 522 -16.37 -14.20 9.66
N SER A 523 -15.89 -14.52 10.87
CA SER A 523 -15.43 -15.86 11.26
C SER A 523 -16.53 -16.91 11.14
N ASP A 524 -17.80 -16.51 11.30
CA ASP A 524 -18.95 -17.39 11.13
C ASP A 524 -19.02 -17.99 9.72
N LYS A 525 -18.44 -17.29 8.71
CA LYS A 525 -18.39 -17.75 7.33
C LYS A 525 -17.23 -18.70 7.04
N LEU A 526 -16.22 -18.74 7.91
CA LEU A 526 -15.07 -19.64 7.74
C LEU A 526 -15.39 -21.09 8.14
N ASP A 527 -16.39 -21.28 9.01
CA ASP A 527 -16.77 -22.57 9.59
C ASP A 527 -18.23 -22.95 9.32
N ALA A 528 -18.86 -22.31 8.33
CA ALA A 528 -20.31 -22.36 8.11
C ALA A 528 -20.92 -23.74 7.82
N ASP A 529 -20.13 -24.81 7.73
CA ASP A 529 -20.58 -26.20 7.45
C ASP A 529 -19.81 -27.27 8.26
N GLY A 530 -19.11 -26.89 9.34
CA GLY A 530 -18.23 -27.82 10.10
C GLY A 530 -17.05 -28.38 9.29
N ARG A 531 -16.82 -27.80 8.10
CA ARG A 531 -15.69 -28.06 7.21
C ARG A 531 -14.99 -26.73 6.96
N THR A 532 -13.81 -26.58 7.52
CA THR A 532 -13.02 -25.37 7.37
C THR A 532 -12.44 -25.32 5.96
N GLY A 533 -13.00 -24.46 5.09
CA GLY A 533 -12.58 -24.35 3.69
C GLY A 533 -11.25 -23.61 3.47
N ILE A 534 -10.92 -23.39 2.20
CA ILE A 534 -9.81 -22.51 1.80
C ILE A 534 -10.39 -21.19 1.28
N PHE A 535 -9.83 -20.07 1.75
CA PHE A 535 -10.32 -18.72 1.47
C PHE A 535 -9.19 -17.82 0.99
N LEU A 536 -9.50 -16.92 0.06
CA LEU A 536 -8.61 -15.86 -0.41
C LEU A 536 -9.13 -14.52 0.10
N LEU A 537 -8.30 -13.77 0.82
CA LEU A 537 -8.59 -12.41 1.29
C LEU A 537 -7.63 -11.42 0.65
N GLU A 538 -8.15 -10.32 0.11
CA GLU A 538 -7.39 -9.29 -0.57
C GLU A 538 -7.68 -7.91 0.04
N ASN A 539 -6.63 -7.19 0.45
CA ASN A 539 -6.73 -5.90 1.14
C ASN A 539 -6.21 -4.71 0.30
N GLY A 540 -6.12 -4.84 -1.02
CA GLY A 540 -5.60 -3.81 -1.93
C GLY A 540 -4.09 -3.59 -1.90
N ARG A 541 -3.35 -4.34 -1.07
CA ARG A 541 -1.89 -4.27 -0.96
C ARG A 541 -1.22 -5.64 -1.02
N GLU A 542 -1.84 -6.62 -0.39
CA GLU A 542 -1.41 -8.02 -0.35
C GLU A 542 -2.63 -8.94 -0.34
N MET A 543 -2.38 -10.21 -0.60
CA MET A 543 -3.38 -11.26 -0.63
C MET A 543 -3.01 -12.36 0.36
N PHE A 544 -4.00 -12.92 1.03
CA PHE A 544 -3.84 -14.00 2.00
C PHE A 544 -4.67 -15.19 1.56
N ILE A 545 -4.06 -16.37 1.47
CA ILE A 545 -4.77 -17.63 1.34
C ILE A 545 -4.80 -18.27 2.71
N TRP A 546 -5.97 -18.29 3.34
CA TRP A 546 -6.16 -18.97 4.60
C TRP A 546 -6.63 -20.41 4.36
N VAL A 547 -5.91 -21.36 4.95
CA VAL A 547 -6.17 -22.80 4.84
C VAL A 547 -6.71 -23.31 6.17
N GLY A 548 -7.96 -23.73 6.18
CA GLY A 548 -8.61 -24.32 7.34
C GLY A 548 -7.99 -25.65 7.76
N ARG A 549 -8.04 -25.97 9.07
CA ARG A 549 -7.51 -27.23 9.63
C ARG A 549 -8.14 -28.47 9.00
N HIS A 550 -9.44 -28.41 8.70
CA HIS A 550 -10.21 -29.50 8.10
C HIS A 550 -10.50 -29.26 6.61
N ALA A 551 -9.60 -28.54 5.92
CA ALA A 551 -9.70 -28.37 4.48
C ALA A 551 -9.65 -29.73 3.77
N PRO A 552 -10.47 -29.96 2.73
CA PRO A 552 -10.52 -31.23 2.03
C PRO A 552 -9.16 -31.55 1.41
N ALA A 553 -8.62 -32.73 1.72
CA ALA A 553 -7.29 -33.16 1.28
C ALA A 553 -7.13 -33.12 -0.25
N SER A 554 -8.20 -33.43 -1.00
CA SER A 554 -8.21 -33.35 -2.47
C SER A 554 -7.96 -31.92 -2.99
N LEU A 555 -8.46 -30.89 -2.29
CA LEU A 555 -8.26 -29.49 -2.66
C LEU A 555 -6.86 -29.02 -2.27
N VAL A 556 -6.36 -29.46 -1.11
CA VAL A 556 -4.99 -29.16 -0.65
C VAL A 556 -3.97 -29.74 -1.62
N GLN A 557 -4.13 -31.01 -2.01
CA GLN A 557 -3.30 -31.67 -3.00
C GLN A 557 -3.38 -30.95 -4.35
N ALA A 558 -4.57 -30.58 -4.81
CA ALA A 558 -4.73 -29.92 -6.09
C ALA A 558 -4.10 -28.51 -6.15
N LEU A 559 -4.14 -27.75 -5.05
CA LEU A 559 -3.64 -26.37 -4.99
C LEU A 559 -2.17 -26.24 -4.58
N PHE A 560 -1.72 -27.08 -3.64
CA PHE A 560 -0.39 -26.96 -3.04
C PHE A 560 0.54 -28.15 -3.36
N ASN A 561 0.02 -29.21 -3.99
CA ASN A 561 0.76 -30.44 -4.29
C ASN A 561 1.36 -31.11 -3.03
N VAL A 562 0.62 -31.06 -1.92
CA VAL A 562 0.95 -31.72 -0.65
C VAL A 562 -0.24 -32.51 -0.13
N GLU A 563 0.01 -33.55 0.67
CA GLU A 563 -1.02 -34.48 1.13
C GLU A 563 -1.81 -33.94 2.33
N THR A 564 -1.13 -33.22 3.25
CA THR A 564 -1.74 -32.70 4.47
C THR A 564 -1.66 -31.18 4.56
N VAL A 565 -2.56 -30.58 5.35
CA VAL A 565 -2.53 -29.14 5.65
C VAL A 565 -1.26 -28.76 6.42
N GLU A 566 -0.71 -29.69 7.22
CA GLU A 566 0.49 -29.44 8.02
C GLU A 566 1.73 -29.19 7.13
N ASP A 567 1.79 -29.86 5.98
CA ASP A 567 2.90 -29.76 5.02
C ASP A 567 2.87 -28.48 4.16
N VAL A 568 1.76 -27.73 4.16
CA VAL A 568 1.63 -26.50 3.36
C VAL A 568 2.61 -25.44 3.87
N GLN A 569 3.50 -24.95 3.01
CA GLN A 569 4.51 -23.95 3.41
C GLN A 569 3.94 -22.53 3.45
N SER A 570 3.85 -21.95 4.65
CA SER A 570 3.35 -20.58 4.87
C SER A 570 4.27 -19.48 4.33
N SER A 571 5.53 -19.82 4.00
CA SER A 571 6.53 -18.91 3.45
C SER A 571 6.49 -18.77 1.92
N SER A 572 5.60 -19.46 1.21
CA SER A 572 5.54 -19.32 -0.24
C SER A 572 4.82 -18.04 -0.64
N THR A 573 5.45 -17.22 -1.48
CA THR A 573 4.89 -15.98 -2.05
C THR A 573 4.37 -16.13 -3.47
N VAL A 574 4.62 -17.29 -4.08
CA VAL A 574 4.21 -17.63 -5.44
C VAL A 574 3.29 -18.85 -5.37
N LEU A 575 2.07 -18.72 -5.88
CA LEU A 575 1.23 -19.87 -6.16
C LEU A 575 1.91 -20.70 -7.23
N VAL A 576 2.29 -21.92 -6.89
CA VAL A 576 2.78 -22.88 -7.87
C VAL A 576 1.63 -23.20 -8.83
N GLN A 577 1.88 -23.05 -10.12
CA GLN A 577 0.93 -23.45 -11.14
C GLN A 577 0.97 -24.98 -11.25
N ASN A 578 0.03 -25.62 -10.59
CA ASN A 578 -0.16 -27.06 -10.72
C ASN A 578 -1.02 -27.34 -11.95
N ASN A 579 -0.81 -28.50 -12.57
CA ASN A 579 -1.62 -28.98 -13.70
C ASN A 579 -3.00 -29.48 -13.25
N THR A 580 -3.71 -28.71 -12.43
CA THR A 580 -5.07 -28.99 -11.96
C THR A 580 -6.01 -27.86 -12.37
N PRO A 581 -7.27 -28.16 -12.72
CA PRO A 581 -8.23 -27.14 -13.17
C PRO A 581 -8.49 -26.08 -12.09
N ILE A 582 -8.50 -26.48 -10.82
CA ILE A 582 -8.68 -25.57 -9.69
C ILE A 582 -7.48 -24.63 -9.49
N SER A 583 -6.24 -25.13 -9.64
CA SER A 583 -5.04 -24.28 -9.59
C SER A 583 -5.05 -23.26 -10.73
N GLY A 584 -5.46 -23.66 -11.94
CA GLY A 584 -5.66 -22.75 -13.06
C GLY A 584 -6.69 -21.65 -12.77
N LYS A 585 -7.87 -22.01 -12.23
CA LYS A 585 -8.91 -21.04 -11.83
C LYS A 585 -8.44 -20.07 -10.74
N VAL A 586 -7.74 -20.55 -9.71
CA VAL A 586 -7.22 -19.69 -8.63
C VAL A 586 -6.14 -18.74 -9.14
N ASN A 587 -5.22 -19.21 -9.98
CA ASN A 587 -4.22 -18.34 -10.60
C ASN A 587 -4.85 -17.27 -11.50
N ALA A 588 -5.87 -17.62 -12.28
CA ALA A 588 -6.62 -16.66 -13.09
C ALA A 588 -7.33 -15.61 -12.23
N LEU A 589 -7.98 -16.02 -11.13
CA LEU A 589 -8.60 -15.11 -10.16
C LEU A 589 -7.57 -14.14 -9.57
N VAL A 590 -6.43 -14.66 -9.10
CA VAL A 590 -5.35 -13.84 -8.53
C VAL A 590 -4.80 -12.84 -9.55
N ASN A 591 -4.60 -13.28 -10.80
CA ASN A 591 -4.13 -12.41 -11.88
C ASN A 591 -5.16 -11.35 -12.26
N GLU A 592 -6.46 -11.68 -12.26
CA GLU A 592 -7.53 -10.72 -12.50
C GLU A 592 -7.60 -9.67 -11.38
N ILE A 593 -7.47 -10.08 -10.11
CA ILE A 593 -7.38 -9.14 -8.98
C ILE A 593 -6.16 -8.22 -9.12
N ARG A 594 -4.99 -8.77 -9.48
CA ARG A 594 -3.77 -7.99 -9.76
C ARG A 594 -3.96 -6.99 -10.91
N ARG A 595 -4.66 -7.41 -11.97
CA ARG A 595 -4.99 -6.56 -13.12
C ARG A 595 -5.89 -5.39 -12.72
N GLN A 596 -6.93 -5.63 -11.91
CA GLN A 596 -7.81 -4.58 -11.39
C GLN A 596 -7.07 -3.55 -10.52
N ARG A 597 -5.97 -3.94 -9.86
CA ARG A 597 -5.21 -3.06 -8.98
C ARG A 597 -3.95 -2.48 -9.58
N CYS A 598 -3.59 -2.89 -10.80
CA CYS A 598 -2.30 -2.56 -11.42
C CYS A 598 -1.12 -2.78 -10.47
N SER A 599 -1.18 -3.84 -9.64
CA SER A 599 -0.18 -4.12 -8.60
C SER A 599 -0.02 -5.63 -8.43
N LEU A 600 1.23 -6.07 -8.19
CA LEU A 600 1.55 -7.48 -8.02
C LEU A 600 0.90 -8.06 -6.76
N MET A 601 0.60 -7.27 -5.72
CA MET A 601 0.05 -7.73 -4.43
C MET A 601 0.62 -9.08 -3.96
N ARG A 602 1.66 -9.05 -3.10
CA ARG A 602 2.27 -10.30 -2.62
C ARG A 602 1.24 -11.24 -2.02
N LEU A 603 1.41 -12.54 -2.26
CA LEU A 603 0.54 -13.56 -1.73
C LEU A 603 1.18 -14.18 -0.49
N ARG A 604 0.37 -14.47 0.54
CA ARG A 604 0.80 -15.15 1.76
C ARG A 604 -0.13 -16.31 2.04
N VAL A 605 0.42 -17.51 2.21
CA VAL A 605 -0.35 -18.66 2.67
C VAL A 605 -0.34 -18.66 4.19
N VAL A 606 -1.51 -18.79 4.80
CA VAL A 606 -1.73 -18.71 6.25
C VAL A 606 -2.48 -19.96 6.70
N LYS A 607 -1.97 -20.61 7.73
CA LYS A 607 -2.57 -21.78 8.39
C LYS A 607 -2.89 -21.46 9.84
N ARG A 608 -3.61 -22.38 10.50
CA ARG A 608 -3.78 -22.31 11.95
C ARG A 608 -2.44 -22.32 12.67
N ALA A 609 -2.33 -21.50 13.70
CA ALA A 609 -1.15 -21.27 14.53
C ALA A 609 0.03 -20.54 13.83
N ASP A 610 -0.14 -20.08 12.59
CA ASP A 610 0.87 -19.24 11.96
C ASP A 610 0.86 -17.83 12.58
N PRO A 611 2.01 -17.14 12.67
CA PRO A 611 2.09 -15.76 13.17
C PRO A 611 1.21 -14.77 12.38
N CYS A 612 0.99 -15.04 11.08
CA CYS A 612 0.15 -14.21 10.22
C CYS A 612 -1.35 -14.47 10.39
N GLU A 613 -1.75 -15.51 11.13
CA GLU A 613 -3.17 -15.83 11.38
C GLU A 613 -3.86 -14.70 12.15
N THR A 614 -3.21 -14.15 13.17
CA THR A 614 -3.75 -13.01 13.92
C THR A 614 -3.99 -11.80 13.02
N ALA A 615 -3.10 -11.54 12.05
CA ALA A 615 -3.28 -10.47 11.07
C ALA A 615 -4.50 -10.74 10.18
N PHE A 616 -4.69 -11.98 9.71
CA PHE A 616 -5.86 -12.41 8.93
C PHE A 616 -7.18 -12.18 9.70
N PHE A 617 -7.29 -12.68 10.93
CA PHE A 617 -8.50 -12.50 11.74
C PHE A 617 -8.75 -11.04 12.12
N SER A 618 -7.70 -10.22 12.25
CA SER A 618 -7.86 -8.79 12.51
C SER A 618 -8.54 -8.02 11.35
N MET A 619 -8.53 -8.59 10.14
CA MET A 619 -9.20 -8.04 8.96
C MET A 619 -10.66 -8.47 8.81
N LEU A 620 -11.16 -9.40 9.64
CA LEU A 620 -12.56 -9.79 9.68
C LEU A 620 -13.39 -8.71 10.40
N ALA A 621 -13.68 -7.63 9.66
CA ALA A 621 -14.20 -6.38 10.21
C ALA A 621 -15.59 -6.50 10.88
N GLU A 622 -16.37 -7.54 10.56
CA GLU A 622 -17.72 -7.74 11.12
C GLU A 622 -17.69 -8.39 12.50
N ASP A 623 -16.61 -9.09 12.85
CA ASP A 623 -16.52 -9.82 14.11
C ASP A 623 -16.17 -8.90 15.28
N ARG A 624 -16.50 -9.35 16.49
CA ARG A 624 -16.05 -8.67 17.71
C ARG A 624 -14.55 -8.87 17.88
N SER A 625 -13.83 -7.80 18.16
CA SER A 625 -12.37 -7.86 18.36
C SER A 625 -11.92 -6.88 19.43
N ALA A 626 -10.62 -6.90 19.76
CA ALA A 626 -10.03 -5.90 20.64
C ALA A 626 -10.23 -4.46 20.12
N ALA A 627 -10.43 -4.30 18.80
CA ALA A 627 -10.66 -3.01 18.16
C ALA A 627 -12.11 -2.50 18.28
N GLY A 628 -13.06 -3.31 18.76
CA GLY A 628 -14.43 -2.85 19.04
C GLY A 628 -15.52 -3.90 18.87
N MET A 629 -16.75 -3.39 18.79
CA MET A 629 -18.00 -4.16 18.67
C MET A 629 -18.09 -4.99 17.37
N SER A 630 -18.91 -6.03 17.37
CA SER A 630 -19.32 -6.69 16.12
C SER A 630 -20.23 -5.78 15.28
N TYR A 631 -20.44 -6.11 14.00
CA TYR A 631 -21.29 -5.31 13.13
C TYR A 631 -22.74 -5.20 13.65
N VAL A 632 -23.30 -6.31 14.16
CA VAL A 632 -24.66 -6.32 14.71
C VAL A 632 -24.77 -5.45 15.97
N GLU A 633 -23.80 -5.56 16.89
CA GLU A 633 -23.72 -4.71 18.07
C GLU A 633 -23.61 -3.23 17.70
N PHE A 634 -22.77 -2.92 16.69
CA PHE A 634 -22.57 -1.57 16.18
C PHE A 634 -23.84 -0.98 15.56
N LEU A 635 -24.60 -1.75 14.79
CA LEU A 635 -25.89 -1.30 14.26
C LEU A 635 -26.89 -0.96 15.37
N CYS A 636 -26.98 -1.80 16.41
CA CYS A 636 -27.83 -1.51 17.57
C CYS A 636 -27.37 -0.25 18.33
N TYR A 637 -26.06 0.01 18.36
CA TYR A 637 -25.50 1.21 18.97
C TYR A 637 -25.80 2.47 18.13
N VAL A 638 -25.58 2.43 16.81
CA VAL A 638 -25.94 3.51 15.88
C VAL A 638 -27.42 3.81 15.96
N HIS A 639 -28.28 2.79 15.98
CA HIS A 639 -29.72 2.97 16.10
C HIS A 639 -30.10 3.70 17.40
N ARG A 640 -29.53 3.30 18.56
CA ARG A 640 -29.74 4.02 19.83
C ARG A 640 -29.31 5.48 19.75
N GLN A 641 -28.16 5.76 19.16
CA GLN A 641 -27.67 7.15 18.99
C GLN A 641 -28.58 7.99 18.09
N ILE A 642 -29.18 7.37 17.06
CA ILE A 642 -30.19 8.04 16.21
C ILE A 642 -31.46 8.35 17.02
N GLN A 643 -31.95 7.40 17.82
CA GLN A 643 -33.14 7.61 18.67
C GLN A 643 -32.91 8.73 19.70
N ASN A 644 -31.72 8.78 20.30
CA ASN A 644 -31.36 9.83 21.26
C ASN A 644 -31.34 11.24 20.65
N LYS A 645 -31.32 11.39 19.32
CA LYS A 645 -31.43 12.69 18.65
C LYS A 645 -32.88 13.12 18.37
N PHE A 646 -33.85 12.22 18.52
CA PHE A 646 -35.28 12.53 18.43
C PHE A 646 -35.87 12.99 19.76
N VAL A 647 -35.24 12.60 20.87
CA VAL A 647 -35.47 13.14 22.22
C VAL A 647 -34.74 14.46 22.34
#